data_AF-A0A851UCX3-F1
#
_entry.id   AF-A0A851UCX3-F1
#
_cell.length_a   1.000
_cell.length_b   1.000
_cell.length_c   1.000
_cell.angle_alpha   90.00
_cell.angle_beta   90.00
_cell.angle_gamma   90.00
#
_symmetry.space_group_name_H-M   'P 1'
#
loop_
_entity.id
_entity.type
_entity.pdbx_description
1 polymer ?
#
loop_
_entity_poly.entity_id
_entity_poly.type
_entity_poly.pdbx_seq_one_letter_code
_entity_poly.pdbx_strand_id
1 'polypeptide(L)'
;MGVALARAAQRSAAGGALGISPLNEALLKQIVQFAEDFSTKHPQEAAYVFREPLEWKTQLDSSVFGKGYEINETAVQSEAKDKDGQPLLILSASTVRVRSFDQLSHLLQIAMEKKLKEAQTCLEANRDPIVKILGPEYGTVEGDDMSIFHLFDKVKKEFELETELKIKILLLLHQLDLQLLNSSLKQISQEVRLNPAAVNNEVNLLKNFSGKGKDTVLESLEYTSDYVFSNGCRAPPWRQVLGEICYLVVKPHDTDPLYITCSTAGVFLNGEYSFSKESSYEKNYQHAEGAEIFDELQIFHDFRRKTVCGRGKSSSVGSPGQRSKPCMKWKSKFSESQYAEEYNGKNNFCVLFFLLNKPKSSSDTAPKRDSEEKGKSSTVPLTTKKKASGKSKTVKIQETSKWYGKASSSLEDVGESSSETEEDEQPVRRQEGSTDLSAEYWGIQKLARYVKGGDPTATVIALCSMRDFNLSQETCQLAIKDTGCLEVLINLLDTEEIKCQTGSLKILKEISQNILIRHTIADLGGLEIMVKILDSPDTDLKCLAAETIANVARFKQARKIVRQHGGIKKLVSRLYTIIRKQYDIKVSLGSSYQAKDTEIARCGALALWSCSKSGKNKKAIRKAGGIPLLARWLKCSHADILIPIVGTLQECASEPSYRLAIRTEGMLEDLVKNLSSEHEELQMHCASAIFKCAEDEEIRDLVRKHDGLQPLSVLLANSENKQLLAAVTGAVWKCAISRENVLKFQDYKTVETLVSLLTHQPEEVLINVIGALGECCQEEENRGTIRRCGGIAPIVKLLTSTNQALLVNVNKAVGGCAMEPENMVVIDSLDGVRLLWSLLKNPNPDVQASAAWALCPCVENAKNSGEMVRSFVGGLELIVNLLKSKDKEVLTSVCAAIANIAKDEENLAVMTDHGVVPLLSKLANTNNNKLRRHLAEAIAHCCMWGTNRVAFGETKAVAPLARYLKAKDPLVHRATALALYQLSEDPKNCVIMHESGVVKLLLAMVGSTDDTLQEAAAGCIANIRRLALATDKAKYG
;
A
#
# COMPACT_ATOMS: atom_id res chain seq x y z
N MET A 1 25.72 0.48 9.23
CA MET A 1 25.88 -1.00 9.08
C MET A 1 24.58 -1.57 8.56
N GLY A 2 24.61 -2.70 7.84
CA GLY A 2 23.39 -3.43 7.51
C GLY A 2 22.65 -3.97 8.76
N VAL A 3 21.36 -4.26 8.59
CA VAL A 3 20.44 -4.79 9.60
C VAL A 3 20.93 -6.12 10.17
N ALA A 4 21.59 -6.99 9.38
CA ALA A 4 22.14 -8.25 9.86
C ALA A 4 23.28 -8.04 10.87
N LEU A 5 24.23 -7.16 10.57
CA LEU A 5 25.34 -6.81 11.48
C LEU A 5 24.90 -6.01 12.72
N ALA A 6 23.73 -5.35 12.65
CA ALA A 6 23.14 -4.64 13.78
C ALA A 6 22.29 -5.56 14.69
N ARG A 7 21.58 -6.55 14.14
CA ARG A 7 20.61 -7.39 14.87
C ARG A 7 21.09 -8.81 15.20
N ALA A 8 21.92 -9.42 14.35
CA ALA A 8 22.32 -10.83 14.50
C ALA A 8 23.76 -11.02 14.98
N ALA A 9 24.67 -10.09 14.69
CA ALA A 9 26.08 -10.23 15.07
C ALA A 9 26.27 -10.11 16.60
N GLN A 10 26.85 -11.15 17.21
CA GLN A 10 27.10 -11.20 18.65
C GLN A 10 28.29 -10.29 19.00
N ARG A 11 28.03 -9.16 19.67
CA ARG A 11 29.08 -8.24 20.12
C ARG A 11 29.59 -8.60 21.50
N SER A 12 30.87 -8.30 21.74
CA SER A 12 31.44 -8.29 23.08
C SER A 12 30.66 -7.36 24.02
N ALA A 13 30.67 -7.64 25.33
CA ALA A 13 29.92 -6.87 26.34
C ALA A 13 30.29 -5.37 26.41
N ALA A 14 31.43 -4.97 25.82
CA ALA A 14 31.86 -3.57 25.67
C ALA A 14 31.31 -2.88 24.40
N GLY A 15 30.46 -3.55 23.60
CA GLY A 15 29.75 -3.01 22.44
C GLY A 15 30.58 -2.71 21.18
N GLY A 16 31.91 -2.72 21.29
CA GLY A 16 32.84 -2.31 20.23
C GLY A 16 33.24 -3.42 19.25
N ALA A 17 33.69 -4.58 19.74
CA ALA A 17 34.26 -5.65 18.93
C ALA A 17 33.26 -6.78 18.66
N LEU A 18 33.34 -7.38 17.46
CA LEU A 18 32.65 -8.60 17.08
C LEU A 18 33.20 -9.77 17.91
N GLY A 19 32.32 -10.51 18.59
CA GLY A 19 32.71 -11.65 19.41
C GLY A 19 33.22 -12.82 18.57
N ILE A 20 34.05 -13.67 19.16
CA ILE A 20 34.44 -14.94 18.54
C ILE A 20 33.28 -15.92 18.73
N SER A 21 32.42 -16.03 17.71
CA SER A 21 31.34 -17.04 17.68
C SER A 21 31.19 -17.66 16.29
N PRO A 22 30.70 -18.91 16.19
CA PRO A 22 30.50 -19.57 14.89
C PRO A 22 29.58 -18.80 13.93
N LEU A 23 28.57 -18.11 14.49
CA LEU A 23 27.67 -17.22 13.75
C LEU A 23 28.43 -16.03 13.14
N ASN A 24 29.24 -15.33 13.93
CA ASN A 24 30.04 -14.21 13.44
C ASN A 24 31.08 -14.66 12.41
N GLU A 25 31.69 -15.83 12.58
CA GLU A 25 32.63 -16.40 11.61
C GLU A 25 31.94 -16.75 10.28
N ALA A 26 30.73 -17.32 10.33
CA ALA A 26 29.91 -17.60 9.15
C ALA A 26 29.46 -16.33 8.41
N LEU A 27 29.12 -15.26 9.16
CA LEU A 27 28.83 -13.94 8.60
C LEU A 27 30.05 -13.33 7.91
N LEU A 28 31.22 -13.35 8.56
CA LEU A 28 32.47 -12.83 7.99
C LEU A 28 32.89 -13.59 6.72
N LYS A 29 32.72 -14.91 6.67
CA LYS A 29 32.97 -15.72 5.47
C LYS A 29 32.10 -15.30 4.28
N GLN A 30 30.80 -15.06 4.50
CA GLN A 30 29.89 -14.58 3.46
C GLN A 30 30.24 -13.17 2.97
N ILE A 31 30.61 -12.26 3.88
CA ILE A 31 31.02 -10.88 3.53
C ILE A 31 32.33 -10.89 2.72
N VAL A 32 33.31 -11.70 3.12
CA VAL A 32 34.58 -11.86 2.38
C VAL A 32 34.31 -12.42 0.99
N GLN A 33 33.51 -13.48 0.86
CA GLN A 33 33.17 -14.06 -0.44
C GLN A 33 32.50 -13.04 -1.37
N PHE A 34 31.57 -12.23 -0.85
CA PHE A 34 30.93 -11.16 -1.62
C PHE A 34 31.93 -10.11 -2.09
N ALA A 35 32.85 -9.67 -1.23
CA ALA A 35 33.85 -8.66 -1.56
C ALA A 35 34.91 -9.18 -2.55
N GLU A 36 35.35 -10.43 -2.43
CA GLU A 36 36.25 -11.08 -3.40
C GLU A 36 35.57 -11.21 -4.77
N ASP A 37 34.32 -11.65 -4.82
CA ASP A 37 33.55 -11.82 -6.06
C ASP A 37 33.08 -10.50 -6.70
N PHE A 38 33.13 -9.37 -5.99
CA PHE A 38 32.48 -8.14 -6.45
C PHE A 38 33.06 -7.63 -7.78
N SER A 39 34.39 -7.59 -7.92
CA SER A 39 35.06 -7.17 -9.16
C SER A 39 34.74 -8.06 -10.36
N THR A 40 34.50 -9.36 -10.15
CA THR A 40 34.26 -10.31 -11.25
C THR A 40 32.80 -10.30 -11.70
N LYS A 41 31.86 -10.10 -10.76
CA LYS A 41 30.41 -10.05 -11.04
C LYS A 41 29.92 -8.66 -11.46
N HIS A 42 30.52 -7.60 -10.92
CA HIS A 42 30.05 -6.21 -11.04
C HIS A 42 31.19 -5.23 -11.37
N PRO A 43 31.84 -5.35 -12.55
CA PRO A 43 33.05 -4.59 -12.88
C PRO A 43 32.83 -3.07 -13.03
N GLN A 44 31.61 -2.62 -13.36
CA GLN A 44 31.31 -1.18 -13.46
C GLN A 44 31.14 -0.56 -12.07
N GLU A 45 30.46 -1.28 -11.18
CA GLU A 45 30.26 -0.91 -9.78
C GLU A 45 31.56 -1.04 -8.97
N ALA A 46 32.44 -1.99 -9.32
CA ALA A 46 33.72 -2.19 -8.63
C ALA A 46 34.69 -1.02 -8.78
N ALA A 47 34.65 -0.35 -9.94
CA ALA A 47 35.42 0.85 -10.26
C ALA A 47 34.85 2.15 -9.65
N TYR A 48 33.72 2.09 -8.94
CA TYR A 48 33.14 3.25 -8.27
C TYR A 48 34.03 3.74 -7.12
N VAL A 49 34.32 5.04 -7.11
CA VAL A 49 35.16 5.69 -6.09
C VAL A 49 34.31 6.08 -4.88
N PHE A 50 34.70 5.58 -3.71
CA PHE A 50 34.01 5.86 -2.44
C PHE A 50 34.12 7.33 -2.06
N ARG A 51 33.02 7.89 -1.54
CA ARG A 51 32.96 9.28 -1.06
C ARG A 51 34.00 9.53 0.04
N GLU A 52 34.13 8.60 0.98
CA GLU A 52 35.15 8.57 2.03
C GLU A 52 35.86 7.20 2.03
N PRO A 53 37.16 7.14 2.36
CA PRO A 53 37.87 5.88 2.46
C PRO A 53 37.35 5.01 3.62
N LEU A 54 37.23 3.71 3.36
CA LEU A 54 37.23 2.71 4.43
C LEU A 54 38.65 2.66 5.01
N GLU A 55 38.77 2.85 6.33
CA GLU A 55 40.06 2.99 7.01
C GLU A 55 40.11 2.04 8.21
N TRP A 56 41.17 1.23 8.32
CA TRP A 56 41.40 0.33 9.46
C TRP A 56 42.89 0.03 9.66
N LYS A 57 43.22 -0.56 10.81
CA LYS A 57 44.58 -1.05 11.10
C LYS A 57 44.73 -2.48 10.58
N THR A 58 45.70 -2.68 9.68
CA THR A 58 45.98 -3.95 9.02
C THR A 58 47.16 -4.68 9.67
N GLN A 59 47.22 -6.00 9.49
CA GLN A 59 48.39 -6.84 9.83
C GLN A 59 49.16 -7.30 8.57
N LEU A 60 49.01 -6.55 7.47
CA LEU A 60 49.74 -6.76 6.21
C LEU A 60 50.97 -5.85 6.14
N ASP A 61 52.12 -6.46 5.89
CA ASP A 61 53.38 -5.76 5.64
C ASP A 61 53.43 -5.20 4.21
N SER A 62 54.22 -4.14 3.98
CA SER A 62 54.38 -3.55 2.65
C SER A 62 54.97 -4.50 1.61
N SER A 63 55.69 -5.54 2.06
CA SER A 63 56.31 -6.57 1.22
C SER A 63 55.33 -7.56 0.60
N VAL A 64 54.06 -7.60 1.03
CA VAL A 64 53.03 -8.50 0.47
C VAL A 64 52.37 -7.91 -0.79
N PHE A 65 52.57 -6.61 -1.07
CA PHE A 65 52.05 -5.94 -2.26
C PHE A 65 52.97 -6.18 -3.47
N GLY A 66 52.38 -6.35 -4.65
CA GLY A 66 53.07 -6.70 -5.90
C GLY A 66 52.87 -5.67 -7.01
N LYS A 67 52.82 -6.14 -8.26
CA LYS A 67 52.51 -5.30 -9.43
C LYS A 67 51.15 -4.60 -9.26
N GLY A 68 51.05 -3.33 -9.69
CA GLY A 68 49.86 -2.49 -9.46
C GLY A 68 49.99 -1.54 -8.26
N TYR A 69 51.12 -1.59 -7.53
CA TYR A 69 51.38 -0.77 -6.35
C TYR A 69 52.78 -0.14 -6.39
N GLU A 70 52.84 1.17 -6.11
CA GLU A 70 54.05 1.93 -5.84
C GLU A 70 54.44 1.71 -4.35
N ILE A 71 55.61 1.11 -4.09
CA ILE A 71 56.08 0.76 -2.73
C ILE A 71 57.28 1.63 -2.36
N ASN A 72 57.11 2.47 -1.34
CA ASN A 72 58.18 3.22 -0.67
C ASN A 72 58.51 2.58 0.68
N GLU A 73 59.64 2.93 1.29
CA GLU A 73 60.11 2.35 2.56
C GLU A 73 59.11 2.44 3.73
N THR A 74 58.14 3.37 3.68
CA THR A 74 57.16 3.63 4.75
C THR A 74 55.68 3.61 4.29
N ALA A 75 55.41 3.45 3.00
CA ALA A 75 54.04 3.51 2.46
C ALA A 75 53.87 2.73 1.15
N VAL A 76 52.67 2.18 0.93
CA VAL A 76 52.25 1.57 -0.34
C VAL A 76 51.09 2.37 -0.92
N GLN A 77 51.09 2.63 -2.23
CA GLN A 77 50.03 3.34 -2.95
C GLN A 77 49.63 2.55 -4.20
N SER A 78 48.34 2.51 -4.56
CA SER A 78 47.93 1.89 -5.82
C SER A 78 48.30 2.76 -7.03
N GLU A 79 48.74 2.12 -8.12
CA GLU A 79 48.89 2.76 -9.44
C GLU A 79 47.54 3.32 -9.93
N ALA A 80 46.44 2.64 -9.58
CA ALA A 80 45.08 3.10 -9.83
C ALA A 80 44.75 4.37 -9.00
N LYS A 81 44.33 5.44 -9.69
CA LYS A 81 44.08 6.77 -9.12
C LYS A 81 42.67 7.25 -9.48
N ASP A 82 42.07 8.09 -8.64
CA ASP A 82 40.79 8.74 -8.91
C ASP A 82 40.91 9.90 -9.91
N LYS A 83 39.79 10.58 -10.20
CA LYS A 83 39.74 11.70 -11.15
C LYS A 83 40.62 12.90 -10.74
N ASP A 84 40.93 13.01 -9.46
CA ASP A 84 41.76 14.07 -8.87
C ASP A 84 43.22 13.64 -8.68
N GLY A 85 43.57 12.42 -9.11
CA GLY A 85 44.92 11.86 -9.07
C GLY A 85 45.29 11.18 -7.74
N GLN A 86 44.35 11.00 -6.80
CA GLN A 86 44.62 10.32 -5.53
C GLN A 86 44.62 8.80 -5.69
N PRO A 87 45.57 8.05 -5.10
CA PRO A 87 45.54 6.59 -5.11
C PRO A 87 44.26 6.02 -4.47
N LEU A 88 43.69 4.99 -5.10
CA LEU A 88 42.50 4.29 -4.60
C LEU A 88 42.78 3.36 -3.41
N LEU A 89 44.04 3.01 -3.16
CA LEU A 89 44.53 2.34 -1.96
C LEU A 89 45.79 3.03 -1.45
N ILE A 90 45.85 3.27 -0.13
CA ILE A 90 47.04 3.79 0.56
C ILE A 90 47.26 3.01 1.86
N LEU A 91 48.45 2.44 2.05
CA LEU A 91 48.93 1.87 3.31
C LEU A 91 49.99 2.80 3.90
N SER A 92 49.83 3.23 5.15
CA SER A 92 50.80 4.07 5.87
C SER A 92 50.97 3.61 7.32
N ALA A 93 52.19 3.22 7.70
CA ALA A 93 52.61 2.90 9.08
C ALA A 93 51.84 1.80 9.87
N SER A 94 50.81 1.18 9.29
CA SER A 94 49.91 0.08 9.77
C SER A 94 48.43 0.35 9.45
N THR A 95 48.10 1.55 8.97
CA THR A 95 46.73 1.94 8.60
C THR A 95 46.55 1.86 7.09
N VAL A 96 45.54 1.11 6.64
CA VAL A 96 45.15 1.04 5.23
C VAL A 96 43.88 1.85 4.98
N ARG A 97 43.85 2.52 3.84
CA ARG A 97 42.70 3.28 3.31
C ARG A 97 42.34 2.74 1.93
N VAL A 98 41.07 2.40 1.73
CA VAL A 98 40.56 1.87 0.46
C VAL A 98 39.37 2.71 -0.01
N ARG A 99 39.40 3.12 -1.29
CA ARG A 99 38.39 3.99 -1.94
C ARG A 99 37.67 3.33 -3.13
N SER A 100 37.79 2.03 -3.34
CA SER A 100 36.99 1.28 -4.34
C SER A 100 36.78 -0.17 -3.91
N PHE A 101 35.72 -0.82 -4.41
CA PHE A 101 35.53 -2.25 -4.19
C PHE A 101 36.58 -3.08 -4.92
N ASP A 102 37.09 -2.59 -6.05
CA ASP A 102 38.14 -3.29 -6.78
C ASP A 102 39.44 -3.41 -5.97
N GLN A 103 39.90 -2.31 -5.36
CA GLN A 103 41.05 -2.34 -4.45
C GLN A 103 40.77 -3.13 -3.17
N LEU A 104 39.51 -3.22 -2.72
CA LEU A 104 39.12 -4.04 -1.57
C LEU A 104 39.22 -5.54 -1.90
N SER A 105 38.77 -5.97 -3.08
CA SER A 105 38.89 -7.36 -3.55
C SER A 105 40.35 -7.78 -3.67
N HIS A 106 41.19 -6.96 -4.32
CA HIS A 106 42.63 -7.21 -4.43
C HIS A 106 43.32 -7.30 -3.05
N LEU A 107 42.99 -6.43 -2.10
CA LEU A 107 43.54 -6.51 -0.73
C LEU A 107 43.16 -7.81 -0.03
N LEU A 108 41.90 -8.26 -0.14
CA LEU A 108 41.46 -9.52 0.50
C LEU A 108 42.12 -10.75 -0.13
N GLN A 109 42.37 -10.74 -1.45
CA GLN A 109 43.13 -11.78 -2.14
C GLN A 109 44.60 -11.81 -1.66
N ILE A 110 45.24 -10.64 -1.54
CA ILE A 110 46.61 -10.50 -1.00
C ILE A 110 46.69 -10.98 0.46
N ALA A 111 45.65 -10.75 1.26
CA ALA A 111 45.61 -11.15 2.67
C ALA A 111 45.59 -12.67 2.91
N MET A 112 45.20 -13.48 1.92
CA MET A 112 45.10 -14.95 1.97
C MET A 112 44.46 -15.45 3.28
N GLU A 113 45.22 -16.11 4.16
CA GLU A 113 44.72 -16.67 5.43
C GLU A 113 44.25 -15.59 6.43
N LYS A 114 44.76 -14.35 6.33
CA LYS A 114 44.38 -13.23 7.21
C LYS A 114 43.06 -12.56 6.80
N LYS A 115 42.44 -12.92 5.66
CA LYS A 115 41.31 -12.16 5.07
C LYS A 115 40.08 -11.99 5.97
N LEU A 116 39.74 -12.98 6.79
CA LEU A 116 38.64 -12.87 7.77
C LEU A 116 38.94 -11.81 8.85
N LYS A 117 40.21 -11.67 9.24
CA LYS A 117 40.64 -10.73 10.28
C LYS A 117 40.74 -9.30 9.75
N GLU A 118 41.22 -9.14 8.52
CA GLU A 118 41.16 -7.84 7.80
C GLU A 118 39.71 -7.38 7.63
N ALA A 119 38.80 -8.26 7.17
CA ALA A 119 37.37 -7.95 7.06
C ALA A 119 36.74 -7.59 8.41
N GLN A 120 37.05 -8.33 9.50
CA GLN A 120 36.59 -8.01 10.84
C GLN A 120 37.07 -6.61 11.27
N THR A 121 38.37 -6.33 11.21
CA THR A 121 38.93 -5.03 11.63
C THR A 121 38.43 -3.86 10.78
N CYS A 122 38.17 -4.08 9.48
CA CYS A 122 37.52 -3.10 8.61
C CYS A 122 36.10 -2.77 9.09
N LEU A 123 35.27 -3.76 9.39
CA LEU A 123 33.89 -3.56 9.86
C LEU A 123 33.83 -2.94 11.26
N GLU A 124 34.76 -3.29 12.16
CA GLU A 124 34.86 -2.71 13.50
C GLU A 124 35.28 -1.23 13.48
N ALA A 125 36.22 -0.87 12.59
CA ALA A 125 36.66 0.51 12.42
C ALA A 125 35.64 1.39 11.68
N ASN A 126 34.82 0.81 10.80
CA ASN A 126 33.88 1.54 9.94
C ASN A 126 32.42 1.19 10.29
N ARG A 127 31.91 1.79 11.38
CA ARG A 127 30.55 1.54 11.91
C ARG A 127 29.40 1.76 10.91
N ASP A 128 29.59 2.62 9.92
CA ASP A 128 28.68 2.66 8.77
C ASP A 128 29.43 2.75 7.43
N PRO A 129 29.73 1.61 6.78
CA PRO A 129 30.45 1.61 5.52
C PRO A 129 29.58 2.16 4.38
N ILE A 130 28.24 2.06 4.46
CA ILE A 130 27.33 2.56 3.41
C ILE A 130 27.42 4.08 3.30
N VAL A 131 27.47 4.78 4.44
CA VAL A 131 27.67 6.24 4.52
C VAL A 131 29.01 6.65 3.91
N LYS A 132 30.09 5.89 4.15
CA LYS A 132 31.40 6.18 3.57
C LYS A 132 31.46 5.93 2.05
N ILE A 133 30.81 4.87 1.58
CA ILE A 133 30.81 4.51 0.15
C ILE A 133 29.93 5.48 -0.65
N LEU A 134 28.67 5.66 -0.25
CA LEU A 134 27.64 6.37 -1.04
C LEU A 134 27.35 7.79 -0.53
N GLY A 135 27.44 8.01 0.78
CA GLY A 135 27.21 9.30 1.45
C GLY A 135 26.19 9.26 2.59
N PRO A 136 26.12 10.33 3.41
CA PRO A 136 25.26 10.38 4.61
C PRO A 136 23.76 10.28 4.30
N GLU A 137 23.36 10.62 3.07
CA GLU A 137 21.98 10.47 2.58
C GLU A 137 21.53 9.02 2.32
N TYR A 138 22.47 8.06 2.40
CA TYR A 138 22.22 6.62 2.27
C TYR A 138 22.47 5.85 3.59
N GLY A 139 22.67 6.56 4.70
CA GLY A 139 22.89 5.94 6.01
C GLY A 139 21.64 5.35 6.64
N THR A 140 21.83 4.33 7.47
CA THR A 140 20.75 3.75 8.28
C THR A 140 20.44 4.67 9.47
N VAL A 141 19.29 5.33 9.47
CA VAL A 141 18.79 6.04 10.66
C VAL A 141 18.38 4.99 11.70
N GLU A 142 18.73 5.20 12.98
CA GLU A 142 18.48 4.25 14.07
C GLU A 142 16.96 4.00 14.28
N GLY A 143 16.42 2.97 13.64
CA GLY A 143 15.04 2.49 13.86
C GLY A 143 14.31 2.06 12.59
N ASP A 144 14.36 2.88 11.54
CA ASP A 144 13.52 2.75 10.34
C ASP A 144 14.35 2.72 9.04
N ASP A 145 14.06 1.75 8.17
CA ASP A 145 14.81 1.49 6.92
C ASP A 145 14.35 2.42 5.76
N MET A 146 14.45 3.73 5.99
CA MET A 146 14.00 4.78 5.05
C MET A 146 14.92 4.98 3.83
N SER A 147 16.02 4.23 3.78
CA SER A 147 17.04 4.24 2.72
C SER A 147 16.46 4.01 1.31
N ILE A 148 15.47 3.11 1.20
CA ILE A 148 14.76 2.80 -0.05
C ILE A 148 13.72 3.87 -0.42
N PHE A 149 13.09 4.53 0.55
CA PHE A 149 12.08 5.57 0.26
C PHE A 149 12.69 6.84 -0.34
N HIS A 150 13.85 7.27 0.15
CA HIS A 150 14.59 8.39 -0.44
C HIS A 150 15.10 8.07 -1.86
N LEU A 151 15.35 6.80 -2.15
CA LEU A 151 15.78 6.28 -3.44
C LEU A 151 14.72 6.54 -4.53
N PHE A 152 13.45 6.19 -4.27
CA PHE A 152 12.32 6.46 -5.17
C PHE A 152 12.08 7.96 -5.41
N ASP A 153 12.33 8.81 -4.42
CA ASP A 153 12.11 10.26 -4.53
C ASP A 153 13.23 11.01 -5.27
N LYS A 154 14.43 10.40 -5.38
CA LYS A 154 15.56 10.89 -6.19
C LYS A 154 15.50 10.43 -7.66
N VAL A 155 15.10 9.17 -7.92
CA VAL A 155 14.89 8.65 -9.30
C VAL A 155 13.87 9.49 -10.09
N LYS A 156 12.92 10.14 -9.39
CA LYS A 156 11.96 11.08 -9.99
C LYS A 156 12.55 12.43 -10.43
N LYS A 157 13.77 12.80 -10.05
CA LYS A 157 14.28 14.18 -10.18
C LYS A 157 15.49 14.34 -11.10
N GLU A 158 16.49 13.48 -11.04
CA GLU A 158 17.77 13.68 -11.76
C GLU A 158 18.30 12.38 -12.39
N PHE A 159 18.38 12.36 -13.74
CA PHE A 159 18.97 11.26 -14.53
C PHE A 159 20.47 11.48 -14.74
N GLU A 160 21.27 11.25 -13.70
CA GLU A 160 22.74 11.24 -13.79
C GLU A 160 23.30 9.83 -13.67
N LEU A 161 24.29 9.51 -14.51
CA LEU A 161 24.95 8.20 -14.60
C LEU A 161 25.60 7.75 -13.28
N GLU A 162 26.10 8.70 -12.48
CA GLU A 162 26.65 8.42 -11.15
C GLU A 162 25.58 8.03 -10.13
N THR A 163 24.36 8.59 -10.25
CA THR A 163 23.21 8.24 -9.42
C THR A 163 22.72 6.82 -9.73
N GLU A 164 22.73 6.41 -11.01
CA GLU A 164 22.41 5.03 -11.42
C GLU A 164 23.38 4.02 -10.78
N LEU A 165 24.69 4.30 -10.79
CA LEU A 165 25.70 3.44 -10.17
C LEU A 165 25.53 3.34 -8.64
N LYS A 166 25.29 4.47 -7.96
CA LYS A 166 25.02 4.50 -6.50
C LYS A 166 23.81 3.63 -6.14
N ILE A 167 22.75 3.67 -6.96
CA ILE A 167 21.55 2.85 -6.78
C ILE A 167 21.86 1.36 -6.94
N LYS A 168 22.61 0.96 -7.98
CA LYS A 168 23.00 -0.45 -8.18
C LYS A 168 23.84 -0.98 -7.02
N ILE A 169 24.83 -0.22 -6.57
CA ILE A 169 25.66 -0.58 -5.40
C ILE A 169 24.81 -0.75 -4.14
N LEU A 170 23.88 0.17 -3.87
CA LEU A 170 22.99 0.08 -2.71
C LEU A 170 22.08 -1.15 -2.76
N LEU A 171 21.52 -1.49 -3.92
CA LEU A 171 20.70 -2.69 -4.11
C LEU A 171 21.52 -3.98 -3.87
N LEU A 172 22.75 -4.05 -4.37
CA LEU A 172 23.65 -5.20 -4.15
C LEU A 172 24.02 -5.36 -2.67
N LEU A 173 24.31 -4.26 -1.97
CA LEU A 173 24.60 -4.27 -0.53
C LEU A 173 23.37 -4.66 0.32
N HIS A 174 22.18 -4.21 -0.06
CA HIS A 174 20.93 -4.59 0.62
C HIS A 174 20.58 -6.08 0.37
N GLN A 175 20.81 -6.58 -0.85
CA GLN A 175 20.65 -8.00 -1.15
C GLN A 175 21.58 -8.89 -0.31
N LEU A 176 22.84 -8.48 -0.12
CA LEU A 176 23.78 -9.15 0.79
C LEU A 176 23.26 -9.15 2.23
N ASP A 177 22.81 -8.00 2.74
CA ASP A 177 22.33 -7.88 4.13
C ASP A 177 21.11 -8.78 4.41
N LEU A 178 20.19 -8.91 3.46
CA LEU A 178 19.07 -9.87 3.54
C LEU A 178 19.53 -11.33 3.54
N GLN A 179 20.57 -11.68 2.79
CA GLN A 179 21.16 -13.04 2.79
C GLN A 179 21.84 -13.35 4.12
N LEU A 180 22.60 -12.40 4.67
CA LEU A 180 23.24 -12.51 5.99
C LEU A 180 22.20 -12.66 7.11
N LEU A 181 21.11 -11.90 7.07
CA LEU A 181 20.03 -11.99 8.08
C LEU A 181 19.32 -13.35 8.03
N ASN A 182 18.94 -13.83 6.84
CA ASN A 182 18.28 -15.13 6.67
C ASN A 182 19.16 -16.31 7.12
N SER A 183 20.45 -16.29 6.77
CA SER A 183 21.38 -17.34 7.21
C SER A 183 21.60 -17.34 8.73
N SER A 184 21.61 -16.16 9.35
CA SER A 184 21.67 -16.01 10.81
C SER A 184 20.44 -16.55 11.51
N LEU A 185 19.24 -16.20 11.03
CA LEU A 185 17.97 -16.67 11.61
C LEU A 185 17.86 -18.20 11.57
N LYS A 186 18.32 -18.85 10.49
CA LYS A 186 18.33 -20.32 10.36
C LYS A 186 19.29 -21.01 11.34
N GLN A 187 20.36 -20.35 11.78
CA GLN A 187 21.23 -20.86 12.84
C GLN A 187 20.61 -20.64 14.23
N ILE A 188 20.06 -19.45 14.48
CA ILE A 188 19.41 -19.12 15.76
C ILE A 188 18.20 -20.02 16.04
N SER A 189 17.40 -20.36 15.02
CA SER A 189 16.24 -21.24 15.17
C SER A 189 16.60 -22.68 15.56
N GLN A 190 17.86 -23.11 15.37
CA GLN A 190 18.32 -24.46 15.74
C GLN A 190 18.72 -24.58 17.22
N GLU A 191 18.82 -23.46 17.96
CA GLU A 191 19.27 -23.45 19.36
C GLU A 191 18.13 -23.35 20.40
N VAL A 192 16.89 -23.07 19.98
CA VAL A 192 15.75 -22.90 20.91
C VAL A 192 15.14 -24.27 21.27
N ARG A 193 15.22 -24.66 22.55
CA ARG A 193 14.60 -25.88 23.10
C ARG A 193 13.44 -25.55 24.04
N LEU A 194 12.35 -26.30 23.91
CA LEU A 194 11.19 -26.24 24.82
C LEU A 194 11.56 -26.76 26.22
N ASN A 195 10.98 -26.16 27.26
CA ASN A 195 11.19 -26.56 28.65
C ASN A 195 9.87 -26.74 29.42
N PRO A 196 9.84 -27.49 30.54
CA PRO A 196 8.59 -27.82 31.22
C PRO A 196 7.82 -26.62 31.78
N ALA A 197 8.52 -25.54 32.14
CA ALA A 197 7.90 -24.32 32.66
C ALA A 197 7.15 -23.56 31.55
N ALA A 198 7.72 -23.47 30.35
CA ALA A 198 7.06 -22.87 29.19
C ALA A 198 5.77 -23.63 28.83
N VAL A 199 5.86 -24.95 28.67
CA VAL A 199 4.71 -25.82 28.34
C VAL A 199 3.60 -25.69 29.40
N ASN A 200 3.94 -25.71 30.69
CA ASN A 200 2.94 -25.63 31.75
C ASN A 200 2.25 -24.24 31.80
N ASN A 201 2.96 -23.15 31.45
CA ASN A 201 2.37 -21.82 31.34
C ASN A 201 1.37 -21.72 30.18
N GLU A 202 1.69 -22.31 29.01
CA GLU A 202 0.83 -22.33 27.83
C GLU A 202 -0.43 -23.17 28.07
N VAL A 203 -0.30 -24.37 28.66
CA VAL A 203 -1.45 -25.21 29.02
C VAL A 203 -2.37 -24.50 30.02
N ASN A 204 -1.82 -23.81 31.02
CA ASN A 204 -2.62 -23.04 31.97
C ASN A 204 -3.31 -21.83 31.30
N LEU A 205 -2.70 -21.23 30.27
CA LEU A 205 -3.34 -20.18 29.48
C LEU A 205 -4.51 -20.74 28.65
N LEU A 206 -4.30 -21.86 27.97
CA LEU A 206 -5.33 -22.54 27.15
C LEU A 206 -6.51 -23.06 27.99
N LYS A 207 -6.27 -23.51 29.23
CA LYS A 207 -7.34 -23.93 30.16
C LYS A 207 -8.37 -22.83 30.43
N ASN A 208 -7.97 -21.55 30.39
CA ASN A 208 -8.90 -20.42 30.57
C ASN A 208 -9.92 -20.27 29.42
N PHE A 209 -9.70 -20.95 28.29
CA PHE A 209 -10.60 -20.98 27.13
C PHE A 209 -11.40 -22.29 27.05
N SER A 210 -11.31 -23.15 28.08
CA SER A 210 -12.06 -24.41 28.17
C SER A 210 -13.30 -24.29 29.09
N GLY A 211 -14.42 -24.90 28.69
CA GLY A 211 -15.66 -24.86 29.46
C GLY A 211 -16.86 -25.54 28.79
N LYS A 212 -17.98 -25.61 29.52
CA LYS A 212 -19.24 -26.21 29.02
C LYS A 212 -20.19 -25.21 28.37
N GLY A 213 -19.72 -24.00 28.06
CA GLY A 213 -20.51 -22.91 27.49
C GLY A 213 -20.36 -22.81 25.97
N LYS A 214 -21.31 -22.15 25.29
CA LYS A 214 -21.17 -21.86 23.85
C LYS A 214 -20.15 -20.76 23.54
N ASP A 215 -19.60 -20.12 24.57
CA ASP A 215 -18.65 -19.01 24.47
C ASP A 215 -17.18 -19.47 24.66
N THR A 216 -16.95 -20.78 24.86
CA THR A 216 -15.62 -21.40 25.01
C THR A 216 -15.28 -22.26 23.79
N VAL A 217 -14.01 -22.27 23.37
CA VAL A 217 -13.57 -22.98 22.15
C VAL A 217 -13.28 -24.45 22.44
N LEU A 218 -12.84 -24.76 23.66
CA LEU A 218 -12.55 -26.12 24.11
C LEU A 218 -13.61 -26.60 25.11
N GLU A 219 -14.05 -27.85 24.99
CA GLU A 219 -14.86 -28.53 25.99
C GLU A 219 -14.02 -28.90 27.22
N SER A 220 -12.81 -29.44 26.99
CA SER A 220 -11.85 -29.73 28.05
C SER A 220 -10.39 -29.70 27.54
N LEU A 221 -9.46 -29.51 28.48
CA LEU A 221 -8.01 -29.59 28.26
C LEU A 221 -7.36 -30.19 29.52
N GLU A 222 -6.90 -31.43 29.42
CA GLU A 222 -6.44 -32.21 30.58
C GLU A 222 -5.05 -32.82 30.32
N TYR A 223 -4.29 -33.04 31.39
CA TYR A 223 -3.06 -33.84 31.31
C TYR A 223 -3.43 -35.32 31.39
N THR A 224 -2.74 -36.19 30.65
CA THR A 224 -2.93 -37.64 30.81
C THR A 224 -2.43 -38.16 32.16
N SER A 225 -1.68 -37.35 32.92
CA SER A 225 -1.23 -37.65 34.27
C SER A 225 -1.15 -36.37 35.11
N ASP A 226 -1.80 -36.41 36.28
CA ASP A 226 -1.73 -35.33 37.26
C ASP A 226 -0.40 -35.27 38.01
N TYR A 227 0.39 -36.36 37.98
CA TYR A 227 1.67 -36.45 38.67
C TYR A 227 2.75 -35.57 38.01
N VAL A 228 3.49 -34.82 38.82
CA VAL A 228 4.58 -33.94 38.39
C VAL A 228 5.87 -34.40 39.07
N PHE A 229 6.90 -34.69 38.28
CA PHE A 229 8.23 -35.03 38.78
C PHE A 229 8.98 -33.77 39.28
N SER A 230 10.03 -33.96 40.08
CA SER A 230 10.80 -32.85 40.68
C SER A 230 11.48 -31.91 39.67
N ASN A 231 11.59 -32.32 38.40
CA ASN A 231 12.09 -31.49 37.29
C ASN A 231 10.98 -30.76 36.50
N GLY A 232 9.72 -30.84 36.95
CA GLY A 232 8.56 -30.20 36.31
C GLY A 232 7.94 -30.98 35.15
N CYS A 233 8.53 -32.10 34.72
CA CYS A 233 7.93 -32.98 33.72
C CYS A 233 6.76 -33.79 34.30
N ARG A 234 5.84 -34.22 33.41
CA ARG A 234 4.76 -35.18 33.68
C ARG A 234 4.92 -36.50 32.92
N ALA A 235 5.75 -36.53 31.88
CA ALA A 235 6.18 -37.77 31.23
C ALA A 235 6.99 -38.64 32.21
N PRO A 236 6.95 -39.98 32.12
CA PRO A 236 7.69 -40.86 33.01
C PRO A 236 9.22 -40.78 32.77
N PRO A 237 10.09 -41.11 33.76
CA PRO A 237 11.52 -40.82 33.69
C PRO A 237 12.24 -41.42 32.47
N TRP A 238 11.86 -42.64 32.05
CA TRP A 238 12.44 -43.29 30.87
C TRP A 238 12.08 -42.60 29.54
N ARG A 239 10.99 -41.82 29.49
CA ARG A 239 10.60 -40.99 28.35
C ARG A 239 11.20 -39.59 28.41
N GLN A 240 11.48 -39.06 29.60
CA GLN A 240 12.20 -37.79 29.76
C GLN A 240 13.62 -37.86 29.16
N VAL A 241 14.28 -39.03 29.17
CA VAL A 241 15.58 -39.26 28.51
C VAL A 241 15.48 -39.08 26.98
N LEU A 242 14.31 -39.33 26.39
CA LEU A 242 14.00 -39.08 24.98
C LEU A 242 13.51 -37.65 24.71
N GLY A 243 13.53 -36.77 25.73
CA GLY A 243 13.11 -35.38 25.63
C GLY A 243 11.60 -35.14 25.83
N GLU A 244 10.79 -36.15 26.14
CA GLU A 244 9.35 -35.95 26.39
C GLU A 244 9.09 -35.25 27.73
N ILE A 245 8.20 -34.25 27.72
CA ILE A 245 7.88 -33.37 28.86
C ILE A 245 6.53 -33.76 29.48
N CYS A 246 5.47 -33.85 28.70
CA CYS A 246 4.12 -34.24 29.14
C CYS A 246 3.23 -34.68 27.97
N TYR A 247 2.09 -35.30 28.28
CA TYR A 247 1.04 -35.58 27.30
C TYR A 247 -0.30 -34.95 27.74
N LEU A 248 -1.06 -34.48 26.76
CA LEU A 248 -2.30 -33.73 26.90
C LEU A 248 -3.43 -34.44 26.13
N VAL A 249 -4.65 -34.27 26.63
CA VAL A 249 -5.90 -34.56 25.91
C VAL A 249 -6.64 -33.23 25.75
N VAL A 250 -6.87 -32.82 24.51
CA VAL A 250 -7.58 -31.59 24.15
C VAL A 250 -8.90 -32.00 23.52
N LYS A 251 -10.02 -31.53 24.03
CA LYS A 251 -11.34 -31.81 23.44
C LYS A 251 -11.98 -30.51 22.96
N PRO A 252 -11.99 -30.24 21.65
CA PRO A 252 -12.79 -29.17 21.04
C PRO A 252 -14.29 -29.47 21.14
N HIS A 253 -15.15 -28.50 20.80
CA HIS A 253 -16.61 -28.69 20.76
C HIS A 253 -17.14 -29.24 19.42
N ASP A 254 -16.31 -29.19 18.38
CA ASP A 254 -16.64 -29.45 16.97
C ASP A 254 -15.95 -30.69 16.39
N THR A 255 -14.91 -31.21 17.06
CA THR A 255 -14.12 -32.37 16.61
C THR A 255 -13.80 -33.34 17.74
N ASP A 256 -13.31 -34.53 17.40
CA ASP A 256 -12.90 -35.57 18.35
C ASP A 256 -11.68 -35.18 19.22
N PRO A 257 -11.45 -35.84 20.37
CA PRO A 257 -10.36 -35.51 21.29
C PRO A 257 -8.97 -35.71 20.66
N LEU A 258 -8.17 -34.64 20.65
CA LEU A 258 -6.80 -34.61 20.18
C LEU A 258 -5.83 -35.00 21.30
N TYR A 259 -4.91 -35.93 21.00
CA TYR A 259 -3.90 -36.40 21.96
C TYR A 259 -2.54 -35.79 21.61
N ILE A 260 -1.97 -34.97 22.48
CA ILE A 260 -0.75 -34.20 22.19
C ILE A 260 0.42 -34.64 23.08
N THR A 261 1.62 -34.74 22.50
CA THR A 261 2.90 -35.00 23.17
C THR A 261 3.77 -33.75 23.12
N CYS A 262 4.10 -33.18 24.28
CA CYS A 262 5.05 -32.06 24.38
C CYS A 262 6.45 -32.59 24.69
N SER A 263 7.47 -32.07 24.01
CA SER A 263 8.88 -32.47 24.17
C SER A 263 9.81 -31.27 24.14
N THR A 264 11.09 -31.48 24.45
CA THR A 264 12.15 -30.46 24.31
C THR A 264 12.41 -30.05 22.85
N ALA A 265 11.96 -30.85 21.88
CA ALA A 265 12.15 -30.64 20.44
C ALA A 265 10.93 -30.01 19.74
N GLY A 266 9.77 -29.91 20.42
CA GLY A 266 8.51 -29.51 19.78
C GLY A 266 7.28 -30.09 20.48
N VAL A 267 6.12 -29.72 19.97
CA VAL A 267 4.81 -30.26 20.39
C VAL A 267 4.21 -31.02 19.21
N PHE A 268 3.75 -32.25 19.45
CA PHE A 268 3.36 -33.21 18.41
C PHE A 268 1.95 -33.76 18.66
N LEU A 269 1.17 -33.97 17.60
CA LEU A 269 -0.12 -34.67 17.65
C LEU A 269 0.10 -36.19 17.52
N ASN A 270 -0.60 -36.98 18.33
CA ASN A 270 -0.60 -38.44 18.24
C ASN A 270 -1.86 -38.91 17.47
N GLY A 271 -1.70 -39.89 16.57
CA GLY A 271 -2.80 -40.45 15.79
C GLY A 271 -3.78 -41.33 16.59
N GLU A 272 -4.92 -41.65 15.96
CA GLU A 272 -6.02 -42.41 16.58
C GLU A 272 -5.62 -43.83 17.04
N TYR A 273 -6.22 -44.26 18.16
CA TYR A 273 -6.06 -45.60 18.72
C TYR A 273 -7.26 -46.50 18.40
N SER A 274 -7.08 -47.52 17.57
CA SER A 274 -8.04 -48.61 17.42
C SER A 274 -7.93 -49.60 18.59
N PHE A 275 -9.00 -49.79 19.37
CA PHE A 275 -9.01 -50.73 20.51
C PHE A 275 -9.07 -52.20 20.04
N SER A 276 -7.93 -52.87 19.94
CA SER A 276 -7.84 -54.34 19.90
C SER A 276 -7.27 -54.88 21.21
N LYS A 277 -7.96 -55.86 21.81
CA LYS A 277 -7.49 -56.54 23.03
C LYS A 277 -6.21 -57.33 22.74
N GLU A 278 -5.08 -56.89 23.26
CA GLU A 278 -4.12 -57.69 24.06
C GLU A 278 -2.91 -56.85 24.49
N SER A 279 -2.16 -57.34 25.48
CA SER A 279 -1.14 -56.57 26.19
C SER A 279 0.18 -56.44 25.42
N SER A 280 0.49 -55.24 24.92
CA SER A 280 1.88 -54.79 24.69
C SER A 280 1.97 -53.27 24.78
N TYR A 281 3.04 -52.76 25.40
CA TYR A 281 3.29 -51.32 25.57
C TYR A 281 4.17 -50.76 24.44
N GLU A 282 3.71 -50.83 23.19
CA GLU A 282 4.36 -50.14 22.07
C GLU A 282 3.46 -49.04 21.50
N LYS A 283 3.86 -47.78 21.73
CA LYS A 283 3.35 -46.62 21.00
C LYS A 283 4.09 -46.54 19.66
N ASN A 284 3.43 -46.94 18.57
CA ASN A 284 3.92 -46.64 17.23
C ASN A 284 3.82 -45.14 16.97
N TYR A 285 4.97 -44.48 16.83
CA TYR A 285 5.04 -43.10 16.38
C TYR A 285 4.95 -43.05 14.86
N GLN A 286 3.88 -42.48 14.31
CA GLN A 286 3.95 -41.94 12.95
C GLN A 286 4.76 -40.63 13.01
N HIS A 287 5.85 -40.56 12.25
CA HIS A 287 6.50 -39.29 11.97
C HIS A 287 5.60 -38.48 11.03
N ALA A 288 4.95 -37.45 11.56
CA ALA A 288 4.42 -36.37 10.74
C ALA A 288 5.57 -35.41 10.43
N GLU A 289 5.95 -35.30 9.15
CA GLU A 289 6.77 -34.17 8.70
C GLU A 289 5.94 -32.89 8.82
N GLY A 290 6.44 -31.89 9.56
CA GLY A 290 5.73 -30.64 9.84
C GLY A 290 5.41 -30.44 11.32
N ALA A 291 6.37 -29.95 12.09
CA ALA A 291 6.20 -29.65 13.51
C ALA A 291 5.58 -28.26 13.76
N GLU A 292 4.44 -27.96 13.13
CA GLU A 292 3.77 -26.64 13.17
C GLU A 292 2.26 -26.74 13.49
N ILE A 293 1.92 -27.43 14.60
CA ILE A 293 0.53 -27.49 15.13
C ILE A 293 0.12 -26.17 15.85
N PHE A 294 0.89 -25.09 15.67
CA PHE A 294 0.65 -23.80 16.30
C PHE A 294 0.43 -22.63 15.34
N ASP A 295 0.54 -22.80 14.03
CA ASP A 295 0.23 -21.75 13.06
C ASP A 295 -1.25 -21.32 13.12
N GLU A 296 -2.17 -22.26 13.36
CA GLU A 296 -3.59 -21.95 13.59
C GLU A 296 -3.86 -21.26 14.94
N LEU A 297 -2.93 -21.36 15.91
CA LEU A 297 -2.98 -20.61 17.18
C LEU A 297 -2.17 -19.31 17.17
N GLN A 298 -1.34 -19.06 16.15
CA GLN A 298 -0.70 -17.77 15.93
C GLN A 298 -1.76 -16.67 15.66
N ILE A 299 -2.91 -17.07 15.11
CA ILE A 299 -4.15 -16.28 15.02
C ILE A 299 -4.59 -15.75 16.40
N PHE A 300 -4.43 -16.52 17.48
CA PHE A 300 -4.75 -16.10 18.85
C PHE A 300 -3.68 -15.18 19.47
N HIS A 301 -2.40 -15.32 19.10
CA HIS A 301 -1.38 -14.40 19.58
C HIS A 301 -1.55 -12.98 18.98
N ASP A 302 -1.98 -12.89 17.71
CA ASP A 302 -2.41 -11.62 17.12
C ASP A 302 -3.76 -11.12 17.65
N PHE A 303 -4.67 -12.01 18.07
CA PHE A 303 -5.88 -11.63 18.80
C PHE A 303 -5.55 -10.94 20.14
N ARG A 304 -4.46 -11.33 20.80
CA ARG A 304 -4.01 -10.72 22.07
C ARG A 304 -3.49 -9.29 21.90
N ARG A 305 -2.81 -8.96 20.78
CA ARG A 305 -2.48 -7.55 20.47
C ARG A 305 -3.72 -6.67 20.30
N LYS A 306 -4.83 -7.24 19.82
CA LYS A 306 -6.10 -6.50 19.60
C LYS A 306 -6.99 -6.40 20.84
N THR A 307 -6.74 -7.17 21.91
CA THR A 307 -7.65 -7.24 23.09
C THR A 307 -7.08 -6.67 24.40
N VAL A 308 -5.77 -6.47 24.56
CA VAL A 308 -5.19 -5.96 25.82
C VAL A 308 -5.47 -4.47 26.09
N CYS A 309 -5.86 -3.68 25.09
CA CYS A 309 -6.22 -2.26 25.28
C CYS A 309 -7.66 -2.00 25.75
N GLY A 310 -8.44 -3.02 26.14
CA GLY A 310 -9.85 -2.77 26.47
C GLY A 310 -10.58 -3.83 27.30
N ARG A 311 -10.30 -3.90 28.61
CA ARG A 311 -11.33 -4.00 29.68
C ARG A 311 -10.70 -4.05 31.09
N GLY A 312 -10.91 -2.98 31.85
CA GLY A 312 -10.83 -3.02 33.30
C GLY A 312 -12.23 -3.17 33.90
N LYS A 313 -12.43 -4.23 34.70
CA LYS A 313 -13.52 -4.44 35.69
C LYS A 313 -14.98 -4.48 35.18
N SER A 314 -15.61 -5.65 35.28
CA SER A 314 -16.54 -5.97 36.39
C SER A 314 -17.30 -7.29 36.18
N SER A 315 -17.36 -8.17 37.19
CA SER A 315 -18.51 -9.09 37.41
C SER A 315 -18.42 -9.88 38.73
N SER A 316 -19.46 -9.80 39.56
CA SER A 316 -19.97 -10.86 40.47
C SER A 316 -21.24 -10.30 41.16
N VAL A 317 -22.49 -10.68 40.87
CA VAL A 317 -23.19 -12.00 40.87
C VAL A 317 -23.76 -12.39 42.25
N GLY A 318 -25.05 -12.77 42.28
CA GLY A 318 -25.79 -13.33 43.43
C GLY A 318 -27.20 -12.71 43.59
N SER A 319 -28.28 -13.10 42.90
CA SER A 319 -29.04 -14.40 42.90
C SER A 319 -29.95 -14.60 44.13
N PRO A 320 -31.06 -15.37 44.07
CA PRO A 320 -32.03 -15.62 42.97
C PRO A 320 -33.53 -15.61 43.42
N GLY A 321 -34.54 -15.73 42.53
CA GLY A 321 -35.94 -15.98 42.98
C GLY A 321 -37.15 -15.81 42.01
N GLN A 322 -37.28 -16.69 41.01
CA GLN A 322 -38.50 -17.10 40.24
C GLN A 322 -39.73 -16.16 39.93
N ARG A 323 -40.01 -16.08 38.62
CA ARG A 323 -41.31 -16.12 37.89
C ARG A 323 -42.38 -15.01 37.97
N SER A 324 -42.72 -14.53 36.76
CA SER A 324 -44.00 -13.99 36.25
C SER A 324 -44.22 -12.46 36.17
N LYS A 325 -45.00 -12.07 35.15
CA LYS A 325 -45.19 -10.74 34.53
C LYS A 325 -46.08 -9.78 35.37
N PRO A 326 -46.28 -8.49 34.98
CA PRO A 326 -45.33 -7.45 34.54
C PRO A 326 -45.58 -6.05 35.19
N CYS A 327 -44.73 -5.07 34.84
CA CYS A 327 -45.05 -3.62 34.75
C CYS A 327 -44.89 -2.68 35.99
N MET A 328 -44.02 -1.68 35.80
CA MET A 328 -44.01 -0.28 36.29
C MET A 328 -43.95 0.12 37.79
N LYS A 329 -43.00 1.08 38.01
CA LYS A 329 -43.08 2.28 38.89
C LYS A 329 -42.97 2.07 40.41
N TRP A 330 -42.35 2.97 41.19
CA TRP A 330 -41.32 4.00 40.94
C TRP A 330 -40.84 4.54 42.32
N LYS A 331 -39.67 5.19 42.39
CA LYS A 331 -39.18 6.03 43.53
C LYS A 331 -38.97 5.26 44.87
N SER A 332 -38.20 5.74 45.84
CA SER A 332 -37.08 6.72 46.00
C SER A 332 -36.64 6.61 47.48
N LYS A 333 -35.49 7.05 48.00
CA LYS A 333 -34.83 8.38 48.01
C LYS A 333 -33.70 8.26 49.09
N PHE A 334 -32.58 9.00 48.96
CA PHE A 334 -31.75 9.53 50.07
C PHE A 334 -31.03 8.50 51.00
N SER A 335 -29.93 8.82 51.70
CA SER A 335 -28.92 9.91 51.63
C SER A 335 -27.78 9.63 52.62
N GLU A 336 -26.57 10.18 52.38
CA GLU A 336 -25.56 10.58 53.40
C GLU A 336 -24.95 9.45 54.30
N SER A 337 -23.76 9.57 54.91
CA SER A 337 -22.70 10.59 54.97
C SER A 337 -21.34 9.97 55.42
N GLN A 338 -20.23 10.71 55.24
CA GLN A 338 -18.99 10.82 56.07
C GLN A 338 -18.42 9.55 56.77
N TYR A 339 -17.11 9.23 56.70
CA TYR A 339 -16.02 9.93 57.43
C TYR A 339 -14.60 9.50 56.96
N ALA A 340 -13.59 10.24 57.42
CA ALA A 340 -12.13 10.04 57.24
C ALA A 340 -11.55 8.97 58.24
N GLU A 341 -10.26 8.62 58.39
CA GLU A 341 -8.95 9.14 57.92
C GLU A 341 -7.77 8.13 58.23
N GLU A 342 -6.56 8.45 57.76
CA GLU A 342 -5.20 8.15 58.32
C GLU A 342 -4.54 6.74 58.51
N TYR A 343 -3.50 6.50 57.68
CA TYR A 343 -2.05 6.24 57.97
C TYR A 343 -1.40 4.96 58.60
N ASN A 344 -0.23 4.66 58.00
CA ASN A 344 0.95 3.86 58.44
C ASN A 344 0.81 2.34 58.69
N GLY A 345 1.76 1.46 58.32
CA GLY A 345 3.02 1.62 57.56
C GLY A 345 4.15 0.67 58.04
N LYS A 346 4.88 -0.03 57.13
CA LYS A 346 6.29 -0.51 57.23
C LYS A 346 6.70 -1.61 56.21
N ASN A 347 7.54 -1.22 55.26
CA ASN A 347 8.83 -1.82 54.84
C ASN A 347 9.15 -3.33 55.00
N ASN A 348 9.49 -4.02 53.89
CA ASN A 348 10.88 -4.41 53.49
C ASN A 348 10.95 -5.65 52.57
N PHE A 349 11.53 -5.54 51.36
CA PHE A 349 12.87 -6.09 51.05
C PHE A 349 13.41 -5.63 49.66
N CYS A 350 14.73 -5.58 49.52
CA CYS A 350 15.49 -5.24 48.29
C CYS A 350 15.93 -6.55 47.57
N VAL A 351 16.41 -6.60 46.32
CA VAL A 351 17.78 -6.29 45.83
C VAL A 351 17.71 -6.45 44.29
N LEU A 352 17.96 -5.42 43.46
CA LEU A 352 19.27 -5.00 42.87
C LEU A 352 19.78 -5.98 41.78
N PHE A 353 20.38 -5.57 40.65
CA PHE A 353 21.30 -4.44 40.47
C PHE A 353 21.32 -3.87 39.03
N PHE A 354 21.56 -2.56 38.90
CA PHE A 354 21.85 -1.84 37.65
C PHE A 354 22.95 -0.81 37.98
N LEU A 355 24.13 -0.85 37.35
CA LEU A 355 25.18 0.19 37.38
C LEU A 355 26.20 -0.13 36.26
N LEU A 356 26.96 0.79 35.68
CA LEU A 356 26.77 2.22 35.35
C LEU A 356 27.96 2.59 34.44
N ASN A 357 27.78 3.53 33.50
CA ASN A 357 28.57 4.78 33.47
C ASN A 357 28.28 5.65 32.24
N LYS A 358 27.73 6.84 32.51
CA LYS A 358 28.01 8.07 31.77
C LYS A 358 28.73 9.02 32.73
N PRO A 359 29.64 9.88 32.24
CA PRO A 359 29.88 11.20 32.80
C PRO A 359 29.25 12.30 31.95
N LYS A 360 29.12 13.51 32.53
CA LYS A 360 28.64 14.76 31.93
C LYS A 360 29.56 15.91 32.36
N SER A 361 29.37 17.09 31.74
CA SER A 361 29.91 18.44 32.11
C SER A 361 31.38 18.71 31.74
N SER A 362 31.81 19.92 31.33
CA SER A 362 31.08 21.16 30.94
C SER A 362 32.04 22.22 30.30
N SER A 363 31.45 23.35 29.89
CA SER A 363 32.02 24.73 29.81
C SER A 363 32.95 25.17 28.65
N ASP A 364 32.44 26.18 27.93
CA ASP A 364 33.05 27.45 27.51
C ASP A 364 34.16 27.53 26.42
N THR A 365 33.83 28.08 25.25
CA THR A 365 34.05 29.52 24.90
C THR A 365 33.70 29.84 23.43
N ALA A 366 33.31 31.10 23.18
CA ALA A 366 33.23 31.75 21.84
C ALA A 366 34.54 32.60 21.63
N PRO A 367 34.89 33.23 20.46
CA PRO A 367 33.96 33.86 19.48
C PRO A 367 34.39 34.00 17.98
N LYS A 368 33.38 34.38 17.14
CA LYS A 368 33.35 35.33 15.99
C LYS A 368 34.40 35.39 14.85
N ARG A 369 33.86 35.82 13.68
CA ARG A 369 34.41 36.56 12.51
C ARG A 369 34.62 35.72 11.23
N ASP A 370 34.51 36.23 9.99
CA ASP A 370 33.75 37.34 9.34
C ASP A 370 33.94 37.19 7.80
N SER A 371 33.36 38.08 6.96
CA SER A 371 33.61 38.28 5.50
C SER A 371 33.14 37.16 4.54
N GLU A 372 32.28 37.40 3.53
CA GLU A 372 32.47 38.18 2.27
C GLU A 372 33.40 37.46 1.25
N GLU A 373 33.19 37.45 -0.07
CA GLU A 373 32.19 38.06 -0.98
C GLU A 373 32.31 37.43 -2.39
N LYS A 374 31.34 37.70 -3.30
CA LYS A 374 31.45 37.67 -4.79
C LYS A 374 31.81 36.32 -5.48
N GLY A 375 31.26 35.95 -6.64
CA GLY A 375 30.25 36.58 -7.48
C GLY A 375 30.65 36.62 -8.97
N LYS A 376 29.67 36.38 -9.86
CA LYS A 376 29.72 36.49 -11.35
C LYS A 376 30.42 35.35 -12.10
N SER A 377 30.11 35.05 -13.37
CA SER A 377 28.87 35.17 -14.18
C SER A 377 29.11 34.52 -15.56
N SER A 378 28.06 34.46 -16.40
CA SER A 378 28.10 34.63 -17.88
C SER A 378 28.83 33.59 -18.78
N THR A 379 28.37 33.22 -19.99
CA THR A 379 27.02 33.07 -20.60
C THR A 379 27.18 32.60 -22.06
N VAL A 380 26.65 31.42 -22.44
CA VAL A 380 26.18 31.00 -23.82
C VAL A 380 27.19 31.17 -25.01
N PRO A 381 26.86 30.93 -26.32
CA PRO A 381 25.81 30.11 -26.96
C PRO A 381 26.19 29.27 -28.24
N LEU A 382 25.21 28.46 -28.70
CA LEU A 382 24.74 28.24 -30.12
C LEU A 382 25.38 27.23 -31.11
N THR A 383 24.46 26.58 -31.86
CA THR A 383 24.50 26.13 -33.30
C THR A 383 25.35 24.92 -33.75
N THR A 384 24.99 24.10 -34.77
CA THR A 384 23.71 23.60 -35.38
C THR A 384 24.02 22.48 -36.42
N LYS A 385 23.10 21.51 -36.64
CA LYS A 385 22.71 20.80 -37.91
C LYS A 385 23.81 20.49 -38.98
N LYS A 386 23.91 19.30 -39.63
CA LYS A 386 22.92 18.72 -40.60
C LYS A 386 23.43 17.40 -41.28
N LYS A 387 22.54 16.73 -42.04
CA LYS A 387 22.67 15.40 -42.72
C LYS A 387 23.45 15.37 -44.06
N ALA A 388 23.98 14.19 -44.43
CA ALA A 388 23.95 13.52 -45.77
C ALA A 388 24.37 12.03 -45.58
N SER A 389 23.83 10.95 -46.17
CA SER A 389 23.27 10.61 -47.51
C SER A 389 24.29 9.98 -48.48
N GLY A 390 24.18 8.67 -48.75
CA GLY A 390 24.91 7.97 -49.85
C GLY A 390 24.60 6.47 -49.94
N LYS A 391 24.32 5.94 -51.14
CA LYS A 391 24.04 4.51 -51.44
C LYS A 391 25.07 3.96 -52.42
N SER A 392 25.36 2.65 -52.38
CA SER A 392 25.48 1.83 -53.61
C SER A 392 25.29 0.32 -53.33
N LYS A 393 25.14 -0.49 -54.39
CA LYS A 393 24.77 -1.92 -54.40
C LYS A 393 25.91 -2.82 -54.90
N THR A 394 25.95 -4.08 -54.46
CA THR A 394 26.37 -5.24 -55.30
C THR A 394 25.81 -6.58 -54.78
N VAL A 395 26.00 -7.65 -55.55
CA VAL A 395 25.25 -8.94 -55.60
C VAL A 395 26.28 -10.04 -55.98
N LYS A 396 26.27 -11.32 -55.54
CA LYS A 396 25.20 -12.33 -55.28
C LYS A 396 25.70 -13.46 -54.33
N ILE A 397 24.87 -14.51 -54.13
CA ILE A 397 25.16 -15.93 -53.76
C ILE A 397 24.95 -16.33 -52.28
N GLN A 398 24.41 -17.54 -52.12
CA GLN A 398 23.96 -18.21 -50.89
C GLN A 398 25.13 -18.91 -50.17
N GLU A 399 25.04 -19.01 -48.85
CA GLU A 399 25.08 -20.33 -48.18
C GLU A 399 24.52 -20.25 -46.74
N THR A 400 24.09 -21.40 -46.21
CA THR A 400 23.31 -21.52 -44.98
C THR A 400 24.17 -21.71 -43.73
N SER A 401 24.04 -20.85 -42.71
CA SER A 401 24.30 -21.27 -41.32
C SER A 401 23.70 -20.35 -40.24
N LYS A 402 23.11 -21.00 -39.23
CA LYS A 402 22.95 -20.63 -37.80
C LYS A 402 23.04 -19.13 -37.44
N TRP A 403 21.89 -18.52 -37.17
CA TRP A 403 21.80 -17.24 -36.47
C TRP A 403 21.83 -17.42 -34.94
N TYR A 404 22.97 -17.10 -34.33
CA TYR A 404 23.03 -16.53 -32.99
C TYR A 404 23.47 -15.07 -33.14
N GLY A 405 22.66 -14.08 -32.74
CA GLY A 405 23.10 -12.69 -32.79
C GLY A 405 22.02 -11.60 -32.64
N LYS A 406 22.04 -10.95 -31.48
CA LYS A 406 21.79 -9.50 -31.27
C LYS A 406 20.68 -8.83 -32.10
N ALA A 407 19.52 -8.62 -31.48
CA ALA A 407 18.62 -7.53 -31.84
C ALA A 407 18.94 -6.29 -30.98
N SER A 408 19.37 -5.19 -31.62
CA SER A 408 19.48 -3.86 -31.02
C SER A 408 18.61 -2.85 -31.79
N SER A 409 18.10 -1.83 -31.09
CA SER A 409 17.11 -0.82 -31.53
C SER A 409 15.68 -1.38 -31.67
N SER A 410 14.64 -0.78 -31.07
CA SER A 410 14.31 0.65 -31.09
C SER A 410 13.96 1.25 -29.72
N LEU A 411 14.62 2.34 -29.33
CA LEU A 411 14.12 3.25 -28.29
C LEU A 411 13.03 4.15 -28.89
N GLU A 412 11.77 3.97 -28.44
CA GLU A 412 10.71 5.00 -28.48
C GLU A 412 9.49 4.51 -27.67
N ASP A 413 9.49 4.75 -26.35
CA ASP A 413 8.26 4.90 -25.53
C ASP A 413 8.67 5.48 -24.15
N VAL A 414 8.81 6.80 -24.06
CA VAL A 414 9.14 7.47 -22.78
C VAL A 414 7.86 7.80 -22.03
N GLY A 415 7.69 7.15 -20.86
CA GLY A 415 6.91 7.65 -19.73
C GLY A 415 5.40 7.72 -19.89
N GLU A 416 4.69 6.77 -19.26
CA GLU A 416 3.37 7.05 -18.68
C GLU A 416 3.09 6.13 -17.49
N SER A 417 2.94 6.74 -16.30
CA SER A 417 2.63 6.04 -15.06
C SER A 417 1.14 5.72 -15.01
N SER A 418 0.75 4.53 -15.45
CA SER A 418 -0.61 4.00 -15.26
C SER A 418 -0.65 3.08 -14.05
N SER A 419 -1.60 3.33 -13.15
CA SER A 419 -1.95 2.43 -12.04
C SER A 419 -2.66 1.17 -12.57
N GLU A 420 -1.91 0.31 -13.26
CA GLU A 420 -2.35 -1.06 -13.55
C GLU A 420 -2.22 -1.86 -12.25
N THR A 421 -3.32 -2.38 -11.70
CA THR A 421 -3.28 -3.31 -10.57
C THR A 421 -2.73 -4.65 -11.02
N GLU A 422 -1.54 -4.99 -10.55
CA GLU A 422 -0.91 -6.29 -10.74
C GLU A 422 -1.38 -7.24 -9.62
N GLU A 423 -1.58 -8.53 -9.94
CA GLU A 423 -1.84 -9.56 -8.90
C GLU A 423 -0.55 -9.69 -8.07
N ASP A 424 -0.66 -9.61 -6.74
CA ASP A 424 0.42 -9.27 -5.81
C ASP A 424 1.83 -9.82 -6.18
N GLU A 425 2.76 -8.89 -6.48
CA GLU A 425 4.15 -9.22 -6.77
C GLU A 425 4.93 -9.58 -5.49
N GLN A 426 4.70 -10.78 -4.96
CA GLN A 426 5.66 -11.43 -4.06
C GLN A 426 6.36 -12.59 -4.79
N PRO A 427 7.69 -12.51 -5.01
CA PRO A 427 8.45 -13.67 -5.46
C PRO A 427 8.49 -14.68 -4.31
N VAL A 428 7.70 -15.75 -4.42
CA VAL A 428 7.70 -16.87 -3.48
C VAL A 428 9.11 -17.46 -3.41
N ARG A 429 9.83 -17.11 -2.34
CA ARG A 429 11.12 -17.72 -1.99
C ARG A 429 10.85 -19.16 -1.58
N ARG A 430 11.08 -20.12 -2.47
CA ARG A 430 11.15 -21.53 -2.05
C ARG A 430 12.41 -21.74 -1.23
N GLN A 431 12.25 -22.48 -0.13
CA GLN A 431 13.37 -23.19 0.48
C GLN A 431 13.63 -24.44 -0.38
N GLU A 432 14.87 -24.64 -0.82
CA GLU A 432 15.30 -25.94 -1.34
C GLU A 432 15.52 -26.88 -0.15
N GLY A 433 14.42 -27.49 0.31
CA GLY A 433 14.43 -28.58 1.28
C GLY A 433 14.59 -29.91 0.57
N SER A 434 15.61 -30.68 0.93
CA SER A 434 15.80 -32.04 0.44
C SER A 434 14.91 -33.01 1.23
N THR A 435 13.76 -33.36 0.66
CA THR A 435 12.90 -34.49 1.09
C THR A 435 12.63 -35.41 -0.11
N ASP A 436 12.30 -36.67 0.15
CA ASP A 436 12.18 -37.69 -0.89
C ASP A 436 11.07 -37.34 -1.91
N LEU A 437 11.45 -37.33 -3.18
CA LEU A 437 10.57 -36.96 -4.30
C LEU A 437 9.38 -37.92 -4.39
N SER A 438 8.16 -37.37 -4.34
CA SER A 438 6.92 -38.15 -4.27
C SER A 438 6.69 -39.07 -5.49
N ALA A 439 5.83 -40.07 -5.33
CA ALA A 439 5.50 -41.01 -6.40
C ALA A 439 4.91 -40.30 -7.65
N GLU A 440 4.16 -39.21 -7.47
CA GLU A 440 3.62 -38.37 -8.54
C GLU A 440 4.73 -37.66 -9.33
N TYR A 441 5.78 -37.16 -8.65
CA TYR A 441 6.92 -36.52 -9.31
C TYR A 441 7.62 -37.51 -10.26
N TRP A 442 7.92 -38.72 -9.78
CA TRP A 442 8.52 -39.77 -10.61
C TRP A 442 7.60 -40.26 -11.72
N GLY A 443 6.28 -40.35 -11.46
CA GLY A 443 5.27 -40.68 -12.45
C GLY A 443 5.25 -39.68 -13.61
N ILE A 444 5.16 -38.38 -13.30
CA ILE A 444 5.20 -37.30 -14.30
C ILE A 444 6.56 -37.25 -15.00
N GLN A 445 7.68 -37.43 -14.31
CA GLN A 445 8.99 -37.50 -14.94
C GLN A 445 9.09 -38.65 -15.96
N LYS A 446 8.54 -39.83 -15.62
CA LYS A 446 8.51 -40.97 -16.54
C LYS A 446 7.65 -40.66 -17.76
N LEU A 447 6.46 -40.07 -17.58
CA LEU A 447 5.59 -39.66 -18.69
C LEU A 447 6.21 -38.56 -19.56
N ALA A 448 6.90 -37.58 -18.98
CA ALA A 448 7.60 -36.53 -19.70
C ALA A 448 8.68 -37.09 -20.67
N ARG A 449 9.31 -38.23 -20.33
CA ARG A 449 10.23 -38.93 -21.26
C ARG A 449 9.51 -39.53 -22.46
N TYR A 450 8.29 -40.05 -22.29
CA TYR A 450 7.47 -40.55 -23.40
C TYR A 450 6.94 -39.41 -24.29
N VAL A 451 6.52 -38.29 -23.69
CA VAL A 451 6.14 -37.06 -24.43
C VAL A 451 7.32 -36.51 -25.25
N LYS A 452 8.55 -36.60 -24.72
CA LYS A 452 9.80 -36.29 -25.45
C LYS A 452 10.18 -37.31 -26.53
N GLY A 453 9.56 -38.48 -26.57
CA GLY A 453 9.90 -39.57 -27.49
C GLY A 453 9.47 -39.36 -28.93
N GLY A 454 8.56 -38.42 -29.21
CA GLY A 454 8.21 -37.97 -30.56
C GLY A 454 7.28 -38.89 -31.37
N ASP A 455 6.83 -40.03 -30.83
CA ASP A 455 5.76 -40.83 -31.44
C ASP A 455 4.38 -40.20 -31.15
N PRO A 456 3.57 -39.84 -32.16
CA PRO A 456 2.18 -39.40 -32.02
C PRO A 456 1.36 -40.20 -31.00
N THR A 457 1.35 -41.52 -31.11
CA THR A 457 0.42 -42.37 -30.34
C THR A 457 0.83 -42.44 -28.87
N ALA A 458 2.11 -42.71 -28.60
CA ALA A 458 2.68 -42.70 -27.25
C ALA A 458 2.61 -41.31 -26.62
N THR A 459 2.76 -40.23 -27.40
CA THR A 459 2.64 -38.85 -26.91
C THR A 459 1.22 -38.56 -26.45
N VAL A 460 0.20 -38.88 -27.26
CA VAL A 460 -1.21 -38.70 -26.87
C VAL A 460 -1.57 -39.55 -25.65
N ILE A 461 -1.10 -40.80 -25.56
CA ILE A 461 -1.31 -41.64 -24.38
C ILE A 461 -0.64 -41.02 -23.14
N ALA A 462 0.62 -40.60 -23.26
CA ALA A 462 1.36 -39.99 -22.14
C ALA A 462 0.76 -38.66 -21.68
N LEU A 463 0.24 -37.83 -22.59
CA LEU A 463 -0.49 -36.60 -22.27
C LEU A 463 -1.82 -36.89 -21.54
N CYS A 464 -2.54 -37.95 -21.94
CA CYS A 464 -3.73 -38.39 -21.23
C CYS A 464 -3.38 -38.87 -19.82
N SER A 465 -2.41 -39.78 -19.68
CA SER A 465 -1.95 -40.28 -18.37
C SER A 465 -1.35 -39.20 -17.48
N MET A 466 -0.78 -38.12 -18.04
CA MET A 466 -0.27 -36.99 -17.26
C MET A 466 -1.39 -36.16 -16.64
N ARG A 467 -2.58 -36.12 -17.26
CA ARG A 467 -3.78 -35.46 -16.72
C ARG A 467 -4.53 -36.31 -15.69
N ASP A 468 -4.20 -37.60 -15.56
CA ASP A 468 -4.75 -38.45 -14.50
C ASP A 468 -4.07 -38.16 -13.14
N PHE A 469 -2.95 -37.43 -13.13
CA PHE A 469 -2.35 -36.84 -11.93
C PHE A 469 -3.01 -35.51 -11.58
N ASN A 470 -3.00 -35.15 -10.29
CA ASN A 470 -3.49 -33.85 -9.86
C ASN A 470 -2.50 -32.73 -10.24
N LEU A 471 -2.70 -32.11 -11.42
CA LEU A 471 -1.85 -31.03 -11.93
C LEU A 471 -1.97 -29.69 -11.19
N SER A 472 -2.92 -29.55 -10.24
CA SER A 472 -2.97 -28.40 -9.33
C SER A 472 -1.92 -28.48 -8.20
N GLN A 473 -1.39 -29.68 -7.91
CA GLN A 473 -0.35 -29.87 -6.89
C GLN A 473 0.99 -29.26 -7.31
N GLU A 474 1.67 -28.63 -6.34
CA GLU A 474 2.95 -27.96 -6.58
C GLU A 474 4.05 -28.94 -6.98
N THR A 475 4.04 -30.17 -6.46
CA THR A 475 4.95 -31.28 -6.81
C THR A 475 4.82 -31.70 -8.28
N CYS A 476 3.59 -31.79 -8.80
CA CYS A 476 3.31 -32.09 -10.20
C CYS A 476 3.77 -30.95 -11.13
N GLN A 477 3.51 -29.71 -10.73
CA GLN A 477 3.94 -28.51 -11.46
C GLN A 477 5.47 -28.36 -11.50
N LEU A 478 6.13 -28.67 -10.38
CA LEU A 478 7.59 -28.83 -10.29
C LEU A 478 8.10 -29.90 -11.26
N ALA A 479 7.55 -31.11 -11.22
CA ALA A 479 7.95 -32.19 -12.12
C ALA A 479 7.85 -31.79 -13.60
N ILE A 480 6.78 -31.10 -14.03
CA ILE A 480 6.63 -30.61 -15.41
C ILE A 480 7.69 -29.55 -15.76
N LYS A 481 8.03 -28.67 -14.81
CA LYS A 481 9.04 -27.61 -15.00
C LYS A 481 10.46 -28.18 -15.05
N ASP A 482 10.86 -28.92 -14.02
CA ASP A 482 12.25 -29.38 -13.82
C ASP A 482 12.67 -30.42 -14.86
N THR A 483 11.72 -31.20 -15.38
CA THR A 483 11.99 -32.14 -16.47
C THR A 483 12.06 -31.46 -17.84
N GLY A 484 11.85 -30.15 -17.93
CA GLY A 484 11.72 -29.40 -19.18
C GLY A 484 10.53 -29.85 -20.02
N CYS A 485 9.50 -30.44 -19.41
CA CYS A 485 8.30 -30.88 -20.12
C CYS A 485 7.48 -29.67 -20.61
N LEU A 486 7.51 -28.54 -19.88
CA LEU A 486 6.80 -27.32 -20.27
C LEU A 486 7.18 -26.80 -21.66
N GLU A 487 8.48 -26.82 -22.02
CA GLU A 487 8.96 -26.45 -23.36
C GLU A 487 8.44 -27.42 -24.43
N VAL A 488 8.43 -28.72 -24.14
CA VAL A 488 7.92 -29.75 -25.05
C VAL A 488 6.42 -29.61 -25.26
N LEU A 489 5.65 -29.32 -24.20
CA LEU A 489 4.22 -29.03 -24.29
C LEU A 489 3.96 -27.84 -25.22
N ILE A 490 4.75 -26.75 -25.10
CA ILE A 490 4.64 -25.58 -25.97
C ILE A 490 5.02 -25.94 -27.42
N ASN A 491 6.10 -26.70 -27.64
CA ASN A 491 6.50 -27.16 -28.98
C ASN A 491 5.45 -28.07 -29.64
N LEU A 492 4.75 -28.90 -28.85
CA LEU A 492 3.63 -29.72 -29.34
C LEU A 492 2.45 -28.88 -29.85
N LEU A 493 2.33 -27.61 -29.47
CA LEU A 493 1.31 -26.70 -29.99
C LEU A 493 1.53 -26.29 -31.46
N ASP A 494 2.79 -26.25 -31.93
CA ASP A 494 3.12 -25.88 -33.32
C ASP A 494 3.12 -27.12 -34.26
N THR A 495 2.70 -28.29 -33.78
CA THR A 495 2.54 -29.51 -34.59
C THR A 495 1.23 -29.52 -35.38
N GLU A 496 1.18 -30.31 -36.47
CA GLU A 496 -0.04 -30.49 -37.28
C GLU A 496 -1.08 -31.42 -36.63
N GLU A 497 -0.72 -32.15 -35.56
CA GLU A 497 -1.60 -33.14 -34.95
C GLU A 497 -2.52 -32.54 -33.87
N ILE A 498 -3.78 -32.31 -34.25
CA ILE A 498 -4.83 -31.75 -33.38
C ILE A 498 -4.94 -32.48 -32.02
N LYS A 499 -4.70 -33.80 -31.97
CA LYS A 499 -4.74 -34.58 -30.72
C LYS A 499 -3.60 -34.21 -29.76
N CYS A 500 -2.37 -34.07 -30.26
CA CYS A 500 -1.23 -33.61 -29.47
C CYS A 500 -1.41 -32.16 -29.00
N GLN A 501 -1.85 -31.26 -29.89
CA GLN A 501 -2.16 -29.87 -29.53
C GLN A 501 -3.26 -29.82 -28.44
N THR A 502 -4.32 -30.61 -28.57
CA THR A 502 -5.43 -30.69 -27.60
C THR A 502 -4.99 -31.25 -26.25
N GLY A 503 -4.18 -32.32 -26.25
CA GLY A 503 -3.62 -32.89 -25.03
C GLY A 503 -2.72 -31.92 -24.29
N SER A 504 -1.82 -31.25 -25.03
CA SER A 504 -0.92 -30.23 -24.47
C SER A 504 -1.69 -29.03 -23.91
N LEU A 505 -2.65 -28.46 -24.65
CA LEU A 505 -3.44 -27.32 -24.14
C LEU A 505 -4.24 -27.66 -22.88
N LYS A 506 -4.75 -28.90 -22.73
CA LYS A 506 -5.45 -29.31 -21.50
C LYS A 506 -4.53 -29.26 -20.28
N ILE A 507 -3.29 -29.76 -20.41
CA ILE A 507 -2.28 -29.70 -19.35
C ILE A 507 -1.89 -28.23 -19.08
N LEU A 508 -1.55 -27.47 -20.12
CA LEU A 508 -1.15 -26.06 -20.02
C LEU A 508 -2.23 -25.18 -19.37
N LYS A 509 -3.51 -25.43 -19.68
CA LYS A 509 -4.68 -24.75 -19.06
C LYS A 509 -4.72 -24.91 -17.55
N GLU A 510 -4.46 -26.12 -17.05
CA GLU A 510 -4.48 -26.43 -15.62
C GLU A 510 -3.27 -25.82 -14.89
N ILE A 511 -2.05 -26.05 -15.41
CA ILE A 511 -0.82 -25.55 -14.75
C ILE A 511 -0.59 -24.04 -14.90
N SER A 512 -1.20 -23.38 -15.90
CA SER A 512 -1.13 -21.92 -16.08
C SER A 512 -1.89 -21.12 -15.00
N GLN A 513 -2.54 -21.78 -14.05
CA GLN A 513 -3.00 -21.11 -12.83
C GLN A 513 -1.82 -20.64 -11.96
N ASN A 514 -0.66 -21.30 -12.00
CA ASN A 514 0.54 -20.92 -11.23
C ASN A 514 1.28 -19.73 -11.87
N ILE A 515 1.55 -18.69 -11.08
CA ILE A 515 2.21 -17.43 -11.52
C ILE A 515 3.53 -17.70 -12.24
N LEU A 516 4.42 -18.52 -11.67
CA LEU A 516 5.74 -18.82 -12.25
C LEU A 516 5.62 -19.47 -13.63
N ILE A 517 4.65 -20.37 -13.80
CA ILE A 517 4.40 -21.07 -15.06
C ILE A 517 3.82 -20.11 -16.11
N ARG A 518 2.97 -19.15 -15.75
CA ARG A 518 2.49 -18.10 -16.68
C ARG A 518 3.64 -17.31 -17.29
N HIS A 519 4.62 -16.93 -16.47
CA HIS A 519 5.84 -16.25 -16.94
C HIS A 519 6.62 -17.16 -17.91
N THR A 520 6.93 -18.39 -17.50
CA THR A 520 7.69 -19.32 -18.35
C THR A 520 6.99 -19.63 -19.68
N ILE A 521 5.65 -19.75 -19.71
CA ILE A 521 4.89 -19.93 -20.96
C ILE A 521 5.02 -18.72 -21.90
N ALA A 522 5.05 -17.50 -21.36
CA ALA A 522 5.23 -16.29 -22.15
C ALA A 522 6.68 -16.13 -22.64
N ASP A 523 7.67 -16.45 -21.80
CA ASP A 523 9.10 -16.36 -22.15
C ASP A 523 9.50 -17.40 -23.22
N LEU A 524 8.86 -18.57 -23.23
CA LEU A 524 9.00 -19.61 -24.24
C LEU A 524 8.14 -19.38 -25.51
N GLY A 525 7.52 -18.19 -25.68
CA GLY A 525 6.74 -17.84 -26.87
C GLY A 525 5.40 -18.58 -27.04
N GLY A 526 4.94 -19.34 -26.02
CA GLY A 526 3.73 -20.15 -26.11
C GLY A 526 2.46 -19.34 -26.40
N LEU A 527 2.41 -18.07 -25.98
CA LEU A 527 1.32 -17.15 -26.30
C LEU A 527 1.22 -16.83 -27.79
N GLU A 528 2.33 -16.73 -28.52
CA GLU A 528 2.28 -16.53 -29.98
C GLU A 528 1.60 -17.71 -30.67
N ILE A 529 1.98 -18.94 -30.28
CA ILE A 529 1.45 -20.18 -30.86
C ILE A 529 -0.04 -20.33 -30.52
N MET A 530 -0.45 -20.09 -29.27
CA MET A 530 -1.87 -20.08 -28.88
C MET A 530 -2.68 -19.06 -29.69
N VAL A 531 -2.12 -17.88 -29.99
CA VAL A 531 -2.78 -16.88 -30.85
C VAL A 531 -2.82 -17.29 -32.32
N LYS A 532 -1.89 -18.11 -32.83
CA LYS A 532 -2.05 -18.78 -34.15
C LYS A 532 -3.21 -19.79 -34.11
N ILE A 533 -3.27 -20.65 -33.09
CA ILE A 533 -4.28 -21.71 -32.92
C ILE A 533 -5.73 -21.17 -32.94
N LEU A 534 -5.95 -19.92 -32.53
CA LEU A 534 -7.26 -19.26 -32.65
C LEU A 534 -7.84 -19.24 -34.10
N ASP A 535 -7.02 -19.43 -35.13
CA ASP A 535 -7.44 -19.51 -36.54
C ASP A 535 -7.74 -20.94 -37.04
N SER A 536 -7.49 -21.98 -36.24
CA SER A 536 -7.69 -23.42 -36.59
C SER A 536 -9.10 -23.72 -37.16
N PRO A 537 -9.36 -24.80 -37.91
CA PRO A 537 -10.75 -25.24 -38.14
C PRO A 537 -11.43 -25.77 -36.87
N ASP A 538 -10.67 -26.35 -35.94
CA ASP A 538 -11.22 -27.07 -34.78
C ASP A 538 -11.80 -26.13 -33.70
N THR A 539 -12.99 -26.45 -33.19
CA THR A 539 -13.68 -25.62 -32.18
C THR A 539 -13.15 -25.78 -30.77
N ASP A 540 -12.76 -26.99 -30.42
CA ASP A 540 -12.47 -27.39 -29.04
C ASP A 540 -11.03 -26.99 -28.70
N LEU A 541 -10.12 -27.14 -29.66
CA LEU A 541 -8.77 -26.59 -29.64
C LEU A 541 -8.77 -25.07 -29.46
N LYS A 542 -9.67 -24.34 -30.14
CA LYS A 542 -9.84 -22.89 -29.94
C LYS A 542 -10.36 -22.52 -28.56
N CYS A 543 -11.25 -23.32 -27.96
CA CYS A 543 -11.71 -23.09 -26.59
C CYS A 543 -10.53 -23.18 -25.62
N LEU A 544 -9.79 -24.28 -25.69
CA LEU A 544 -8.62 -24.53 -24.84
C LEU A 544 -7.54 -23.46 -25.03
N ALA A 545 -7.27 -23.03 -26.26
CA ALA A 545 -6.31 -21.96 -26.53
C ALA A 545 -6.76 -20.61 -25.94
N ALA A 546 -8.05 -20.25 -26.08
CA ALA A 546 -8.58 -19.02 -25.50
C ALA A 546 -8.59 -19.06 -23.96
N GLU A 547 -8.98 -20.19 -23.36
CA GLU A 547 -8.99 -20.37 -21.90
C GLU A 547 -7.57 -20.33 -21.31
N THR A 548 -6.59 -20.97 -21.98
CA THR A 548 -5.17 -20.91 -21.58
C THR A 548 -4.61 -19.48 -21.72
N ILE A 549 -4.94 -18.77 -22.81
CA ILE A 549 -4.62 -17.34 -22.96
C ILE A 549 -5.23 -16.53 -21.80
N ALA A 550 -6.45 -16.82 -21.37
CA ALA A 550 -7.09 -16.12 -20.26
C ALA A 550 -6.33 -16.28 -18.92
N ASN A 551 -5.84 -17.49 -18.63
CA ASN A 551 -5.04 -17.77 -17.44
C ASN A 551 -3.66 -17.08 -17.50
N VAL A 552 -2.98 -17.14 -18.65
CA VAL A 552 -1.65 -16.54 -18.82
C VAL A 552 -1.70 -15.00 -18.92
N ALA A 553 -2.74 -14.41 -19.50
CA ALA A 553 -2.86 -12.95 -19.71
C ALA A 553 -3.13 -12.11 -18.44
N ARG A 554 -2.95 -12.68 -17.24
CA ARG A 554 -3.15 -11.97 -15.96
C ARG A 554 -2.04 -10.99 -15.60
N PHE A 555 -0.87 -11.04 -16.26
CA PHE A 555 0.23 -10.08 -16.11
C PHE A 555 0.53 -9.27 -17.38
N LYS A 556 1.27 -8.17 -17.23
CA LYS A 556 1.43 -7.10 -18.23
C LYS A 556 2.12 -7.52 -19.53
N GLN A 557 3.19 -8.31 -19.45
CA GLN A 557 3.93 -8.77 -20.62
C GLN A 557 3.12 -9.76 -21.46
N ALA A 558 2.39 -10.71 -20.84
CA ALA A 558 1.47 -11.59 -21.58
C ALA A 558 0.37 -10.81 -22.32
N ARG A 559 -0.26 -9.82 -21.66
CA ARG A 559 -1.25 -8.93 -22.30
C ARG A 559 -0.68 -8.19 -23.52
N LYS A 560 0.60 -7.80 -23.48
CA LYS A 560 1.31 -7.13 -24.57
C LYS A 560 1.55 -8.08 -25.75
N ILE A 561 2.01 -9.30 -25.50
CA ILE A 561 2.24 -10.33 -26.54
C ILE A 561 0.93 -10.65 -27.27
N VAL A 562 -0.15 -10.96 -26.55
CA VAL A 562 -1.46 -11.28 -27.15
C VAL A 562 -1.97 -10.14 -28.06
N ARG A 563 -1.72 -8.88 -27.69
CA ARG A 563 -2.04 -7.72 -28.54
C ARG A 563 -1.12 -7.62 -29.77
N GLN A 564 0.19 -7.81 -29.62
CA GLN A 564 1.15 -7.70 -30.72
C GLN A 564 0.90 -8.74 -31.81
N HIS A 565 0.51 -9.96 -31.43
CA HIS A 565 0.18 -11.04 -32.36
C HIS A 565 -1.29 -11.01 -32.86
N GLY A 566 -2.02 -9.92 -32.59
CA GLY A 566 -3.37 -9.68 -33.11
C GLY A 566 -4.48 -10.50 -32.44
N GLY A 567 -4.20 -11.21 -31.34
CA GLY A 567 -5.15 -12.09 -30.65
C GLY A 567 -6.44 -11.39 -30.24
N ILE A 568 -6.38 -10.12 -29.81
CA ILE A 568 -7.58 -9.31 -29.49
C ILE A 568 -8.55 -9.23 -30.67
N LYS A 569 -8.06 -9.01 -31.90
CA LYS A 569 -8.91 -8.94 -33.10
C LYS A 569 -9.56 -10.29 -33.39
N LYS A 570 -8.83 -11.40 -33.19
CA LYS A 570 -9.32 -12.77 -33.37
C LYS A 570 -10.42 -13.12 -32.35
N LEU A 571 -10.20 -12.81 -31.07
CA LEU A 571 -11.18 -13.03 -29.99
C LEU A 571 -12.47 -12.26 -30.23
N VAL A 572 -12.38 -10.96 -30.56
CA VAL A 572 -13.56 -10.13 -30.90
C VAL A 572 -14.28 -10.65 -32.16
N SER A 573 -13.53 -11.02 -33.20
CA SER A 573 -14.12 -11.60 -34.42
C SER A 573 -14.83 -12.93 -34.16
N ARG A 574 -14.30 -13.80 -33.28
CA ARG A 574 -14.91 -15.08 -32.91
C ARG A 574 -16.25 -14.87 -32.20
N LEU A 575 -16.27 -14.00 -31.18
CA LEU A 575 -17.48 -13.63 -30.46
C LEU A 575 -18.55 -13.04 -31.40
N TYR A 576 -18.14 -12.22 -32.37
CA TYR A 576 -19.04 -11.68 -33.40
C TYR A 576 -19.62 -12.77 -34.32
N THR A 577 -18.82 -13.78 -34.72
CA THR A 577 -19.28 -14.89 -35.56
C THR A 577 -20.34 -15.75 -34.87
N ILE A 578 -20.19 -16.05 -33.57
CA ILE A 578 -21.19 -16.80 -32.78
C ILE A 578 -22.51 -16.03 -32.74
N ILE A 579 -22.43 -14.73 -32.44
CA ILE A 579 -23.56 -13.80 -32.42
C ILE A 579 -24.32 -13.77 -33.76
N ARG A 580 -23.62 -13.87 -34.89
CA ARG A 580 -24.23 -13.90 -36.23
C ARG A 580 -24.97 -15.21 -36.46
N LYS A 581 -24.35 -16.36 -36.13
CA LYS A 581 -24.99 -17.69 -36.23
C LYS A 581 -26.28 -17.77 -35.41
N GLN A 582 -26.29 -17.26 -34.17
CA GLN A 582 -27.50 -17.22 -33.33
C GLN A 582 -28.66 -16.44 -33.96
N TYR A 583 -28.39 -15.49 -34.86
CA TYR A 583 -29.44 -14.71 -35.53
C TYR A 583 -30.11 -15.50 -36.67
N ASP A 584 -29.32 -16.28 -37.42
CA ASP A 584 -29.83 -17.17 -38.48
C ASP A 584 -30.57 -18.39 -37.91
N ILE A 585 -30.20 -18.85 -36.70
CA ILE A 585 -30.75 -20.06 -36.06
C ILE A 585 -32.11 -19.82 -35.33
N LYS A 586 -32.72 -18.64 -35.45
CA LYS A 586 -34.13 -18.44 -35.04
C LYS A 586 -35.16 -19.20 -35.92
N VAL A 587 -34.71 -19.94 -36.93
CA VAL A 587 -35.56 -20.59 -37.96
C VAL A 587 -35.52 -22.13 -37.93
N SER A 588 -34.68 -22.81 -37.11
CA SER A 588 -34.74 -24.29 -36.99
C SER A 588 -34.20 -24.92 -35.71
N LEU A 589 -34.70 -26.14 -35.45
CA LEU A 589 -34.54 -26.98 -34.25
C LEU A 589 -33.10 -27.22 -33.76
N GLY A 590 -32.96 -27.40 -32.43
CA GLY A 590 -31.93 -28.26 -31.83
C GLY A 590 -31.30 -27.74 -30.53
N SER A 591 -31.64 -28.34 -29.39
CA SER A 591 -31.09 -27.98 -28.07
C SER A 591 -29.63 -28.39 -27.84
N SER A 592 -29.09 -29.35 -28.61
CA SER A 592 -27.71 -29.85 -28.43
C SER A 592 -26.61 -28.93 -28.98
N TYR A 593 -26.93 -28.06 -29.95
CA TYR A 593 -25.96 -27.12 -30.54
C TYR A 593 -25.62 -25.94 -29.61
N GLN A 594 -26.55 -25.59 -28.71
CA GLN A 594 -26.43 -24.39 -27.87
C GLN A 594 -25.29 -24.50 -26.86
N ALA A 595 -25.07 -25.66 -26.24
CA ALA A 595 -24.03 -25.84 -25.22
C ALA A 595 -22.61 -25.61 -25.74
N LYS A 596 -22.27 -26.14 -26.93
CA LYS A 596 -20.94 -25.96 -27.52
C LYS A 596 -20.68 -24.51 -27.94
N ASP A 597 -21.65 -23.84 -28.56
CA ASP A 597 -21.50 -22.42 -28.93
C ASP A 597 -21.44 -21.50 -27.68
N THR A 598 -22.11 -21.87 -26.58
CA THR A 598 -22.01 -21.20 -25.27
C THR A 598 -20.60 -21.34 -24.65
N GLU A 599 -20.01 -22.54 -24.68
CA GLU A 599 -18.63 -22.80 -24.24
C GLU A 599 -17.62 -21.95 -25.04
N ILE A 600 -17.75 -21.97 -26.37
CA ILE A 600 -16.93 -21.21 -27.32
C ILE A 600 -17.03 -19.69 -27.03
N ALA A 601 -18.21 -19.20 -26.67
CA ALA A 601 -18.42 -17.80 -26.28
C ALA A 601 -17.78 -17.50 -24.91
N ARG A 602 -17.97 -18.34 -23.88
CA ARG A 602 -17.37 -18.14 -22.56
C ARG A 602 -15.86 -18.06 -22.62
N CYS A 603 -15.19 -19.04 -23.26
CA CYS A 603 -13.72 -19.04 -23.37
C CYS A 603 -13.21 -17.78 -24.10
N GLY A 604 -13.92 -17.34 -25.15
CA GLY A 604 -13.59 -16.12 -25.90
C GLY A 604 -13.74 -14.84 -25.06
N ALA A 605 -14.80 -14.75 -24.26
CA ALA A 605 -15.08 -13.60 -23.39
C ALA A 605 -14.12 -13.56 -22.18
N LEU A 606 -13.80 -14.71 -21.57
CA LEU A 606 -12.82 -14.82 -20.48
C LEU A 606 -11.42 -14.37 -20.92
N ALA A 607 -10.97 -14.78 -22.11
CA ALA A 607 -9.72 -14.32 -22.70
C ALA A 607 -9.71 -12.80 -22.96
N LEU A 608 -10.85 -12.26 -23.41
CA LEU A 608 -11.01 -10.83 -23.67
C LEU A 608 -10.96 -10.00 -22.37
N TRP A 609 -11.56 -10.50 -21.29
CA TRP A 609 -11.54 -9.89 -19.96
C TRP A 609 -10.12 -9.85 -19.38
N SER A 610 -9.40 -10.98 -19.37
CA SER A 610 -8.00 -11.00 -18.92
C SER A 610 -7.13 -10.03 -19.73
N CYS A 611 -7.40 -9.91 -21.05
CA CYS A 611 -6.73 -8.94 -21.91
C CYS A 611 -7.13 -7.48 -21.63
N SER A 612 -8.35 -7.20 -21.16
CA SER A 612 -8.88 -5.83 -21.03
C SER A 612 -8.32 -5.05 -19.85
N LYS A 613 -7.68 -5.70 -18.85
CA LYS A 613 -7.00 -5.03 -17.73
C LYS A 613 -6.02 -3.93 -18.19
N SER A 614 -5.33 -4.07 -19.34
CA SER A 614 -4.36 -3.07 -19.83
C SER A 614 -4.96 -1.98 -20.74
N GLY A 615 -4.60 -0.71 -20.50
CA GLY A 615 -5.07 0.45 -21.29
C GLY A 615 -4.74 0.36 -22.80
N LYS A 616 -3.56 -0.15 -23.17
CA LYS A 616 -3.20 -0.36 -24.59
C LYS A 616 -4.07 -1.44 -25.24
N ASN A 617 -4.62 -2.38 -24.47
CA ASN A 617 -5.52 -3.42 -24.94
C ASN A 617 -6.97 -2.94 -25.03
N LYS A 618 -7.48 -2.14 -24.07
CA LYS A 618 -8.80 -1.45 -24.17
C LYS A 618 -8.93 -0.70 -25.49
N LYS A 619 -7.91 0.07 -25.86
CA LYS A 619 -7.83 0.79 -27.16
C LYS A 619 -7.84 -0.14 -28.38
N ALA A 620 -7.30 -1.36 -28.27
CA ALA A 620 -7.32 -2.37 -29.33
C ALA A 620 -8.69 -3.08 -29.44
N ILE A 621 -9.33 -3.41 -28.32
CA ILE A 621 -10.70 -3.98 -28.26
C ILE A 621 -11.67 -3.02 -28.96
N ARG A 622 -11.59 -1.71 -28.64
CA ARG A 622 -12.38 -0.67 -29.31
C ARG A 622 -12.16 -0.65 -30.83
N LYS A 623 -10.90 -0.64 -31.28
CA LYS A 623 -10.55 -0.67 -32.72
C LYS A 623 -11.01 -1.95 -33.45
N ALA A 624 -11.18 -3.06 -32.73
CA ALA A 624 -11.66 -4.32 -33.29
C ALA A 624 -13.20 -4.40 -33.41
N GLY A 625 -13.95 -3.36 -32.97
CA GLY A 625 -15.40 -3.38 -32.95
C GLY A 625 -16.00 -4.00 -31.67
N GLY A 626 -15.23 -4.08 -30.59
CA GLY A 626 -15.65 -4.72 -29.34
C GLY A 626 -16.82 -4.02 -28.62
N ILE A 627 -17.08 -2.72 -28.85
CA ILE A 627 -18.13 -1.98 -28.15
C ILE A 627 -19.54 -2.46 -28.56
N PRO A 628 -19.96 -2.42 -29.85
CA PRO A 628 -21.26 -2.96 -30.27
C PRO A 628 -21.40 -4.47 -29.99
N LEU A 629 -20.28 -5.20 -29.99
CA LEU A 629 -20.24 -6.61 -29.62
C LEU A 629 -20.63 -6.84 -28.15
N LEU A 630 -20.03 -6.09 -27.22
CA LEU A 630 -20.33 -6.19 -25.79
C LEU A 630 -21.77 -5.74 -25.49
N ALA A 631 -22.26 -4.67 -26.14
CA ALA A 631 -23.65 -4.21 -26.02
C ALA A 631 -24.66 -5.30 -26.38
N ARG A 632 -24.36 -6.12 -27.39
CA ARG A 632 -25.23 -7.20 -27.83
C ARG A 632 -25.15 -8.44 -26.94
N TRP A 633 -23.98 -8.77 -26.39
CA TRP A 633 -23.81 -9.88 -25.44
C TRP A 633 -24.45 -9.60 -24.06
N LEU A 634 -24.54 -8.35 -23.62
CA LEU A 634 -25.25 -7.96 -22.38
C LEU A 634 -26.72 -8.40 -22.35
N LYS A 635 -27.33 -8.63 -23.52
CA LYS A 635 -28.75 -9.00 -23.70
C LYS A 635 -28.99 -10.52 -23.66
N CYS A 636 -27.96 -11.32 -23.49
CA CYS A 636 -28.06 -12.78 -23.36
C CYS A 636 -28.47 -13.19 -21.94
N SER A 637 -29.18 -14.31 -21.79
CA SER A 637 -29.65 -14.78 -20.48
C SER A 637 -28.66 -15.67 -19.71
N HIS A 638 -27.52 -16.06 -20.30
CA HIS A 638 -26.59 -17.02 -19.71
C HIS A 638 -25.52 -16.32 -18.86
N ALA A 639 -25.61 -16.49 -17.53
CA ALA A 639 -24.68 -15.90 -16.56
C ALA A 639 -23.20 -16.20 -16.87
N ASP A 640 -22.89 -17.44 -17.25
CA ASP A 640 -21.52 -17.89 -17.59
C ASP A 640 -20.84 -17.05 -18.67
N ILE A 641 -21.61 -16.49 -19.62
CA ILE A 641 -21.11 -15.57 -20.66
C ILE A 641 -21.19 -14.12 -20.17
N LEU A 642 -22.29 -13.75 -19.50
CA LEU A 642 -22.47 -12.38 -18.99
C LEU A 642 -21.35 -11.97 -18.02
N ILE A 643 -20.92 -12.84 -17.10
CA ILE A 643 -19.91 -12.54 -16.09
C ILE A 643 -18.60 -12.05 -16.74
N PRO A 644 -17.95 -12.79 -17.67
CA PRO A 644 -16.78 -12.26 -18.39
C PRO A 644 -17.04 -11.05 -19.30
N ILE A 645 -18.25 -10.90 -19.84
CA ILE A 645 -18.62 -9.75 -20.69
C ILE A 645 -18.75 -8.47 -19.85
N VAL A 646 -19.43 -8.55 -18.70
CA VAL A 646 -19.54 -7.45 -17.74
C VAL A 646 -18.19 -7.17 -17.08
N GLY A 647 -17.39 -8.19 -16.73
CA GLY A 647 -16.02 -8.02 -16.27
C GLY A 647 -15.13 -7.31 -17.31
N THR A 648 -15.29 -7.62 -18.60
CA THR A 648 -14.62 -6.89 -19.69
C THR A 648 -15.03 -5.42 -19.70
N LEU A 649 -16.34 -5.12 -19.55
CA LEU A 649 -16.87 -3.76 -19.51
C LEU A 649 -16.44 -2.99 -18.26
N GLN A 650 -16.45 -3.61 -17.09
CA GLN A 650 -15.94 -3.07 -15.82
C GLN A 650 -14.49 -2.61 -15.97
N GLU A 651 -13.61 -3.42 -16.57
CA GLU A 651 -12.24 -3.01 -16.81
C GLU A 651 -12.11 -1.89 -17.86
N CYS A 652 -12.95 -1.92 -18.89
CA CYS A 652 -12.97 -0.87 -19.90
C CYS A 652 -13.54 0.48 -19.37
N ALA A 653 -14.48 0.47 -18.43
CA ALA A 653 -15.15 1.65 -17.86
C ALA A 653 -14.21 2.67 -17.20
N SER A 654 -13.01 2.23 -16.79
CA SER A 654 -11.95 3.13 -16.33
C SER A 654 -11.52 4.18 -17.38
N GLU A 655 -11.68 3.90 -18.68
CA GLU A 655 -11.37 4.83 -19.77
C GLU A 655 -12.59 5.74 -20.09
N PRO A 656 -12.47 7.08 -20.11
CA PRO A 656 -13.58 7.98 -20.42
C PRO A 656 -14.28 7.69 -21.76
N SER A 657 -13.51 7.22 -22.76
CA SER A 657 -14.08 6.86 -24.07
C SER A 657 -14.98 5.62 -24.05
N TYR A 658 -14.87 4.77 -23.03
CA TYR A 658 -15.76 3.63 -22.82
C TYR A 658 -16.98 4.02 -21.99
N ARG A 659 -16.86 4.92 -21.00
CA ARG A 659 -18.02 5.52 -20.31
C ARG A 659 -18.97 6.21 -21.29
N LEU A 660 -18.43 7.02 -22.19
CA LEU A 660 -19.18 7.64 -23.28
C LEU A 660 -19.92 6.60 -24.14
N ALA A 661 -19.29 5.46 -24.45
CA ALA A 661 -19.90 4.41 -25.26
C ALA A 661 -20.98 3.61 -24.50
N ILE A 662 -20.74 3.28 -23.22
CA ILE A 662 -21.71 2.63 -22.33
C ILE A 662 -22.98 3.50 -22.22
N ARG A 663 -22.81 4.82 -22.18
CA ARG A 663 -23.87 5.82 -22.22
C ARG A 663 -24.63 5.84 -23.55
N THR A 664 -23.96 5.87 -24.69
CA THR A 664 -24.62 6.03 -26.01
C THR A 664 -25.22 4.75 -26.57
N GLU A 665 -24.68 3.58 -26.23
CA GLU A 665 -25.12 2.27 -26.76
C GLU A 665 -26.24 1.62 -25.89
N GLY A 666 -26.74 2.33 -24.88
CA GLY A 666 -27.81 1.83 -23.98
C GLY A 666 -27.38 0.72 -23.01
N MET A 667 -26.08 0.41 -22.93
CA MET A 667 -25.54 -0.69 -22.11
C MET A 667 -25.88 -0.57 -20.62
N LEU A 668 -26.09 0.65 -20.13
CA LEU A 668 -26.37 0.90 -18.71
C LEU A 668 -27.73 0.33 -18.25
N GLU A 669 -28.73 0.31 -19.14
CA GLU A 669 -30.03 -0.31 -18.86
C GLU A 669 -29.89 -1.81 -18.62
N ASP A 670 -29.12 -2.50 -19.49
CA ASP A 670 -28.83 -3.93 -19.34
C ASP A 670 -27.99 -4.23 -18.09
N LEU A 671 -27.01 -3.37 -17.75
CA LEU A 671 -26.23 -3.48 -16.50
C LEU A 671 -27.10 -3.33 -15.24
N VAL A 672 -28.01 -2.35 -15.23
CA VAL A 672 -28.94 -2.13 -14.12
C VAL A 672 -29.90 -3.30 -13.97
N LYS A 673 -30.46 -3.81 -15.08
CA LYS A 673 -31.34 -4.98 -15.07
C LYS A 673 -30.66 -6.22 -14.47
N ASN A 674 -29.38 -6.42 -14.77
CA ASN A 674 -28.60 -7.56 -14.27
C ASN A 674 -28.21 -7.46 -12.78
N LEU A 675 -28.39 -6.30 -12.11
CA LEU A 675 -28.30 -6.21 -10.64
C LEU A 675 -29.39 -7.02 -9.93
N SER A 676 -30.53 -7.24 -10.58
CA SER A 676 -31.64 -8.04 -10.05
C SER A 676 -31.56 -9.53 -10.45
N SER A 677 -30.39 -10.01 -10.90
CA SER A 677 -30.17 -11.42 -11.23
C SER A 677 -29.96 -12.28 -9.97
N GLU A 678 -30.09 -13.61 -10.09
CA GLU A 678 -29.86 -14.55 -8.98
C GLU A 678 -28.37 -14.84 -8.72
N HIS A 679 -27.46 -14.37 -9.60
CA HIS A 679 -26.03 -14.71 -9.54
C HIS A 679 -25.20 -13.58 -8.92
N GLU A 680 -24.73 -13.77 -7.69
CA GLU A 680 -23.95 -12.76 -6.95
C GLU A 680 -22.70 -12.26 -7.69
N GLU A 681 -21.98 -13.13 -8.43
CA GLU A 681 -20.84 -12.71 -9.26
C GLU A 681 -21.26 -11.70 -10.34
N LEU A 682 -22.40 -11.94 -10.99
CA LEU A 682 -22.92 -11.04 -12.03
C LEU A 682 -23.36 -9.71 -11.41
N GLN A 683 -24.04 -9.74 -10.26
CA GLN A 683 -24.39 -8.54 -9.50
C GLN A 683 -23.15 -7.72 -9.14
N MET A 684 -22.09 -8.38 -8.63
CA MET A 684 -20.83 -7.76 -8.23
C MET A 684 -20.14 -7.07 -9.42
N HIS A 685 -20.02 -7.74 -10.56
CA HIS A 685 -19.42 -7.13 -11.75
C HIS A 685 -20.28 -5.99 -12.32
N CYS A 686 -21.62 -6.09 -12.28
CA CYS A 686 -22.51 -5.00 -12.69
C CYS A 686 -22.37 -3.79 -11.77
N ALA A 687 -22.38 -3.99 -10.45
CA ALA A 687 -22.17 -2.93 -9.46
C ALA A 687 -20.79 -2.27 -9.63
N SER A 688 -19.72 -3.04 -9.81
CA SER A 688 -18.37 -2.48 -10.01
C SER A 688 -18.22 -1.76 -11.37
N ALA A 689 -18.93 -2.20 -12.41
CA ALA A 689 -19.01 -1.46 -13.67
C ALA A 689 -19.73 -0.11 -13.47
N ILE A 690 -20.86 -0.09 -12.76
CA ILE A 690 -21.58 1.14 -12.41
C ILE A 690 -20.71 2.08 -11.56
N PHE A 691 -20.01 1.56 -10.54
CA PHE A 691 -19.04 2.31 -9.73
C PHE A 691 -17.99 3.05 -10.58
N LYS A 692 -17.36 2.34 -11.53
CA LYS A 692 -16.35 2.92 -12.44
C LYS A 692 -16.97 3.90 -13.46
N CYS A 693 -18.24 3.74 -13.83
CA CYS A 693 -18.93 4.63 -14.76
C CYS A 693 -19.51 5.89 -14.10
N ALA A 694 -19.96 5.80 -12.85
CA ALA A 694 -20.68 6.85 -12.11
C ALA A 694 -19.80 8.05 -11.68
N GLU A 695 -18.53 8.10 -12.09
CA GLU A 695 -17.72 9.32 -12.08
C GLU A 695 -18.32 10.41 -13.01
N ASP A 696 -18.96 10.00 -14.12
CA ASP A 696 -19.67 10.91 -15.03
C ASP A 696 -21.07 11.26 -14.51
N GLU A 697 -21.42 12.55 -14.51
CA GLU A 697 -22.69 13.07 -14.02
C GLU A 697 -23.91 12.52 -14.77
N GLU A 698 -23.87 12.53 -16.10
CA GLU A 698 -24.93 11.98 -16.94
C GLU A 698 -25.19 10.48 -16.68
N ILE A 699 -24.16 9.72 -16.27
CA ILE A 699 -24.31 8.30 -15.93
C ILE A 699 -25.02 8.14 -14.59
N ARG A 700 -24.68 8.94 -13.57
CA ARG A 700 -25.42 8.96 -12.29
C ARG A 700 -26.91 9.22 -12.51
N ASP A 701 -27.21 10.10 -13.45
CA ASP A 701 -28.56 10.45 -13.88
C ASP A 701 -29.29 9.31 -14.60
N LEU A 702 -28.58 8.57 -15.48
CA LEU A 702 -29.15 7.44 -16.20
C LEU A 702 -29.36 6.22 -15.28
N VAL A 703 -28.47 5.94 -14.31
CA VAL A 703 -28.70 4.90 -13.29
C VAL A 703 -30.02 5.16 -12.56
N ARG A 704 -30.32 6.42 -12.22
CA ARG A 704 -31.60 6.83 -11.63
C ARG A 704 -32.78 6.67 -12.59
N LYS A 705 -32.64 7.07 -13.85
CA LYS A 705 -33.71 6.96 -14.88
C LYS A 705 -34.07 5.51 -15.25
N HIS A 706 -33.16 4.57 -15.04
CA HIS A 706 -33.39 3.12 -15.23
C HIS A 706 -33.69 2.40 -13.90
N ASP A 707 -34.07 3.11 -12.84
CA ASP A 707 -34.43 2.59 -11.50
C ASP A 707 -33.33 1.80 -10.77
N GLY A 708 -32.06 1.92 -11.19
CA GLY A 708 -30.94 1.14 -10.67
C GLY A 708 -30.52 1.45 -9.23
N LEU A 709 -31.00 2.56 -8.65
CA LEU A 709 -30.74 2.92 -7.26
C LEU A 709 -31.47 1.98 -6.27
N GLN A 710 -32.62 1.42 -6.65
CA GLN A 710 -33.39 0.52 -5.80
C GLN A 710 -32.74 -0.88 -5.69
N PRO A 711 -32.35 -1.58 -6.79
CA PRO A 711 -31.57 -2.82 -6.70
C PRO A 711 -30.29 -2.66 -5.89
N LEU A 712 -29.52 -1.59 -6.09
CA LEU A 712 -28.32 -1.31 -5.28
C LEU A 712 -28.65 -1.20 -3.79
N SER A 713 -29.75 -0.53 -3.42
CA SER A 713 -30.17 -0.38 -2.02
C SER A 713 -30.63 -1.71 -1.40
N VAL A 714 -31.26 -2.60 -2.18
CA VAL A 714 -31.63 -3.96 -1.72
C VAL A 714 -30.40 -4.83 -1.52
N LEU A 715 -29.42 -4.77 -2.44
CA LEU A 715 -28.20 -5.58 -2.36
C LEU A 715 -27.31 -5.21 -1.15
N LEU A 716 -27.40 -3.98 -0.61
CA LEU A 716 -26.70 -3.61 0.63
C LEU A 716 -27.12 -4.45 1.86
N ALA A 717 -28.31 -5.09 1.83
CA ALA A 717 -28.75 -5.97 2.91
C ALA A 717 -28.03 -7.34 2.91
N ASN A 718 -27.40 -7.74 1.80
CA ASN A 718 -26.63 -8.98 1.73
C ASN A 718 -25.24 -8.76 2.36
N SER A 719 -25.16 -9.04 3.66
CA SER A 719 -23.95 -8.82 4.45
C SER A 719 -22.94 -9.99 4.42
N GLU A 720 -23.28 -11.12 3.79
CA GLU A 720 -22.46 -12.33 3.76
C GLU A 720 -21.33 -12.19 2.73
N ASN A 721 -21.67 -11.88 1.48
CA ASN A 721 -20.68 -11.71 0.41
C ASN A 721 -19.96 -10.35 0.48
N LYS A 722 -18.76 -10.35 1.06
CA LYS A 722 -17.96 -9.13 1.26
C LYS A 722 -17.50 -8.46 -0.04
N GLN A 723 -17.26 -9.22 -1.11
CA GLN A 723 -16.80 -8.68 -2.40
C GLN A 723 -17.95 -8.00 -3.15
N LEU A 724 -19.13 -8.63 -3.18
CA LEU A 724 -20.37 -8.02 -3.66
C LEU A 724 -20.67 -6.73 -2.88
N LEU A 725 -20.59 -6.79 -1.55
CA LEU A 725 -20.86 -5.64 -0.69
C LEU A 725 -19.89 -4.47 -0.95
N ALA A 726 -18.61 -4.74 -1.19
CA ALA A 726 -17.63 -3.71 -1.57
C ALA A 726 -17.99 -3.04 -2.91
N ALA A 727 -18.36 -3.83 -3.92
CA ALA A 727 -18.77 -3.32 -5.23
C ALA A 727 -20.08 -2.50 -5.18
N VAL A 728 -21.08 -2.97 -4.43
CA VAL A 728 -22.39 -2.30 -4.27
C VAL A 728 -22.25 -1.02 -3.45
N THR A 729 -21.54 -1.04 -2.32
CA THR A 729 -21.28 0.19 -1.53
C THR A 729 -20.50 1.23 -2.31
N GLY A 730 -19.53 0.80 -3.14
CA GLY A 730 -18.81 1.69 -4.06
C GLY A 730 -19.76 2.34 -5.08
N ALA A 731 -20.61 1.54 -5.73
CA ALA A 731 -21.60 2.04 -6.68
C ALA A 731 -22.57 3.04 -6.04
N VAL A 732 -23.08 2.74 -4.83
CA VAL A 732 -23.92 3.65 -4.04
C VAL A 732 -23.19 4.96 -3.72
N TRP A 733 -21.94 4.90 -3.26
CA TRP A 733 -21.13 6.11 -3.01
C TRP A 733 -21.01 6.99 -4.26
N LYS A 734 -20.61 6.44 -5.40
CA LYS A 734 -20.47 7.25 -6.62
C LYS A 734 -21.80 7.78 -7.12
N CYS A 735 -22.89 7.02 -7.01
CA CYS A 735 -24.23 7.52 -7.32
C CYS A 735 -24.68 8.65 -6.39
N ALA A 736 -24.30 8.61 -5.10
CA ALA A 736 -24.65 9.62 -4.08
C ALA A 736 -23.97 10.99 -4.28
N ILE A 737 -23.02 11.12 -5.22
CA ILE A 737 -22.45 12.43 -5.61
C ILE A 737 -23.52 13.33 -6.27
N SER A 738 -24.59 12.77 -6.84
CA SER A 738 -25.77 13.54 -7.31
C SER A 738 -26.77 13.74 -6.18
N ARG A 739 -27.20 14.99 -6.00
CA ARG A 739 -28.22 15.38 -5.01
C ARG A 739 -29.55 14.65 -5.23
N GLU A 740 -29.98 14.54 -6.48
CA GLU A 740 -31.22 13.87 -6.88
C GLU A 740 -31.18 12.38 -6.56
N ASN A 741 -30.00 11.76 -6.63
CA ASN A 741 -29.79 10.37 -6.26
C ASN A 741 -29.80 10.18 -4.74
N VAL A 742 -29.24 11.12 -3.96
CA VAL A 742 -29.31 11.11 -2.49
C VAL A 742 -30.76 11.16 -1.99
N LEU A 743 -31.60 12.01 -2.59
CA LEU A 743 -33.04 12.06 -2.29
C LEU A 743 -33.75 10.73 -2.60
N LYS A 744 -33.33 9.99 -3.65
CA LYS A 744 -33.83 8.64 -3.92
C LYS A 744 -33.30 7.57 -2.96
N PHE A 745 -32.05 7.65 -2.54
CA PHE A 745 -31.52 6.79 -1.48
C PHE A 745 -32.21 7.04 -0.12
N GLN A 746 -32.72 8.24 0.12
CA GLN A 746 -33.58 8.54 1.27
C GLN A 746 -34.94 7.83 1.16
N ASP A 747 -35.62 7.90 0.01
CA ASP A 747 -36.88 7.14 -0.25
C ASP A 747 -36.71 5.63 0.03
N TYR A 748 -35.54 5.06 -0.30
CA TYR A 748 -35.21 3.64 -0.16
C TYR A 748 -34.61 3.25 1.21
N LYS A 749 -34.46 4.18 2.16
CA LYS A 749 -33.82 3.95 3.47
C LYS A 749 -32.37 3.44 3.40
N THR A 750 -31.67 3.79 2.33
CA THR A 750 -30.29 3.37 2.08
C THR A 750 -29.35 3.91 3.15
N VAL A 751 -29.64 5.08 3.73
CA VAL A 751 -28.84 5.72 4.78
C VAL A 751 -28.86 4.90 6.08
N GLU A 752 -30.02 4.39 6.51
CA GLU A 752 -30.11 3.49 7.67
C GLU A 752 -29.33 2.19 7.44
N THR A 753 -29.41 1.62 6.24
CA THR A 753 -28.64 0.41 5.88
C THR A 753 -27.14 0.68 5.90
N LEU A 754 -26.67 1.78 5.30
CA LEU A 754 -25.26 2.20 5.33
C LEU A 754 -24.76 2.41 6.77
N VAL A 755 -25.57 3.00 7.66
CA VAL A 755 -25.21 3.14 9.09
C VAL A 755 -25.05 1.77 9.77
N SER A 756 -25.86 0.77 9.43
CA SER A 756 -25.70 -0.57 10.00
C SER A 756 -24.40 -1.27 9.57
N LEU A 757 -23.88 -0.94 8.38
CA LEU A 757 -22.62 -1.46 7.83
C LEU A 757 -21.35 -0.79 8.38
N LEU A 758 -21.47 0.20 9.28
CA LEU A 758 -20.33 0.91 9.89
C LEU A 758 -19.51 0.05 10.88
N THR A 759 -19.97 -1.15 11.21
CA THR A 759 -19.33 -2.04 12.19
C THR A 759 -19.15 -3.45 11.63
N HIS A 760 -18.09 -4.13 12.06
CA HIS A 760 -17.79 -5.52 11.68
C HIS A 760 -17.64 -5.79 10.16
N GLN A 761 -17.17 -4.79 9.40
CA GLN A 761 -16.87 -4.91 7.96
C GLN A 761 -15.37 -4.71 7.65
N PRO A 762 -14.85 -5.24 6.53
CA PRO A 762 -13.49 -4.98 6.06
C PRO A 762 -13.31 -3.52 5.64
N GLU A 763 -12.06 -3.03 5.65
CA GLU A 763 -11.76 -1.61 5.39
C GLU A 763 -12.22 -1.12 4.01
N GLU A 764 -12.16 -1.96 2.97
CA GLU A 764 -12.64 -1.61 1.62
C GLU A 764 -14.13 -1.24 1.61
N VAL A 765 -14.96 -2.03 2.32
CA VAL A 765 -16.39 -1.74 2.51
C VAL A 765 -16.56 -0.46 3.33
N LEU A 766 -15.81 -0.29 4.42
CA LEU A 766 -15.90 0.91 5.27
C LEU A 766 -15.51 2.20 4.53
N ILE A 767 -14.51 2.17 3.65
CA ILE A 767 -14.11 3.31 2.80
C ILE A 767 -15.30 3.77 1.94
N ASN A 768 -15.98 2.82 1.31
CA ASN A 768 -17.12 3.09 0.43
C ASN A 768 -18.37 3.50 1.22
N VAL A 769 -18.69 2.84 2.34
CA VAL A 769 -19.83 3.17 3.20
C VAL A 769 -19.69 4.57 3.79
N ILE A 770 -18.53 4.91 4.35
CA ILE A 770 -18.26 6.25 4.87
C ILE A 770 -18.25 7.29 3.75
N GLY A 771 -17.71 6.95 2.58
CA GLY A 771 -17.76 7.81 1.40
C GLY A 771 -19.22 8.14 1.03
N ALA A 772 -20.08 7.13 0.89
CA ALA A 772 -21.50 7.31 0.61
C ALA A 772 -22.21 8.17 1.67
N LEU A 773 -21.97 7.89 2.96
CA LEU A 773 -22.54 8.68 4.05
C LEU A 773 -22.07 10.14 4.01
N GLY A 774 -20.81 10.40 3.67
CA GLY A 774 -20.26 11.75 3.54
C GLY A 774 -20.91 12.58 2.41
N GLU A 775 -21.27 11.96 1.28
CA GLU A 775 -22.07 12.62 0.25
C GLU A 775 -23.54 12.78 0.70
N CYS A 776 -24.14 11.75 1.32
CA CYS A 776 -25.51 11.83 1.84
C CYS A 776 -25.68 12.93 2.92
N CYS A 777 -24.64 13.23 3.70
CA CYS A 777 -24.60 14.32 4.68
C CYS A 777 -24.74 15.73 4.06
N GLN A 778 -24.65 15.90 2.74
CA GLN A 778 -24.93 17.22 2.13
C GLN A 778 -26.39 17.63 2.35
N GLU A 779 -27.34 16.68 2.34
CA GLU A 779 -28.74 16.93 2.66
C GLU A 779 -29.01 16.94 4.17
N GLU A 780 -29.75 17.94 4.64
CA GLU A 780 -30.01 18.19 6.07
C GLU A 780 -30.75 17.04 6.76
N GLU A 781 -31.78 16.48 6.12
CA GLU A 781 -32.59 15.40 6.73
C GLU A 781 -31.77 14.13 6.99
N ASN A 782 -30.80 13.83 6.12
CA ASN A 782 -29.92 12.68 6.26
C ASN A 782 -28.95 12.80 7.44
N ARG A 783 -28.50 14.03 7.77
CA ARG A 783 -27.70 14.30 8.98
C ARG A 783 -28.49 13.88 10.22
N GLY A 784 -29.77 14.27 10.28
CA GLY A 784 -30.71 13.86 11.31
C GLY A 784 -30.95 12.33 11.32
N THR A 785 -31.07 11.69 10.16
CA THR A 785 -31.19 10.22 10.04
C THR A 785 -29.99 9.49 10.61
N ILE A 786 -28.76 9.90 10.25
CA ILE A 786 -27.51 9.33 10.76
C ILE A 786 -27.43 9.46 12.29
N ARG A 787 -27.87 10.59 12.86
CA ARG A 787 -28.01 10.77 14.33
C ARG A 787 -29.00 9.78 14.94
N ARG A 788 -30.22 9.71 14.39
CA ARG A 788 -31.29 8.84 14.92
C ARG A 788 -30.92 7.35 14.87
N CYS A 789 -30.14 6.93 13.87
CA CYS A 789 -29.62 5.57 13.75
C CYS A 789 -28.34 5.31 14.58
N GLY A 790 -27.84 6.29 15.33
CA GLY A 790 -26.64 6.15 16.17
C GLY A 790 -25.31 6.12 15.40
N GLY A 791 -25.29 6.49 14.11
CA GLY A 791 -24.14 6.36 13.22
C GLY A 791 -22.96 7.28 13.56
N ILE A 792 -23.18 8.38 14.27
CA ILE A 792 -22.12 9.34 14.64
C ILE A 792 -21.01 8.66 15.46
N ALA A 793 -21.36 7.80 16.43
CA ALA A 793 -20.37 7.17 17.30
C ALA A 793 -19.44 6.19 16.56
N PRO A 794 -19.94 5.28 15.70
CA PRO A 794 -19.10 4.52 14.77
C PRO A 794 -18.23 5.39 13.85
N ILE A 795 -18.78 6.47 13.27
CA ILE A 795 -18.01 7.36 12.38
C ILE A 795 -16.84 8.03 13.14
N VAL A 796 -17.10 8.61 14.32
CA VAL A 796 -16.05 9.24 15.15
C VAL A 796 -15.01 8.21 15.60
N LYS A 797 -15.41 6.98 15.92
CA LYS A 797 -14.47 5.90 16.26
C LYS A 797 -13.51 5.56 15.11
N LEU A 798 -13.94 5.69 13.85
CA LEU A 798 -13.09 5.40 12.69
C LEU A 798 -11.99 6.46 12.44
N LEU A 799 -12.04 7.63 13.11
CA LEU A 799 -10.94 8.60 13.11
C LEU A 799 -9.64 8.04 13.72
N THR A 800 -9.69 6.92 14.47
CA THR A 800 -8.51 6.25 15.01
C THR A 800 -7.95 5.15 14.09
N SER A 801 -8.44 5.02 12.85
CA SER A 801 -7.88 4.06 11.88
C SER A 801 -6.49 4.47 11.40
N THR A 802 -5.72 3.51 10.89
CA THR A 802 -4.43 3.74 10.22
C THR A 802 -4.55 3.83 8.69
N ASN A 803 -5.71 3.48 8.13
CA ASN A 803 -5.95 3.50 6.68
C ASN A 803 -6.21 4.94 6.19
N GLN A 804 -5.30 5.44 5.35
CA GLN A 804 -5.32 6.84 4.92
C GLN A 804 -6.53 7.18 4.05
N ALA A 805 -6.95 6.29 3.15
CA ALA A 805 -8.11 6.49 2.29
C ALA A 805 -9.42 6.50 3.10
N LEU A 806 -9.50 5.63 4.12
CA LEU A 806 -10.61 5.63 5.08
C LEU A 806 -10.65 6.94 5.86
N LEU A 807 -9.53 7.38 6.43
CA LEU A 807 -9.44 8.63 7.20
C LEU A 807 -9.90 9.86 6.38
N VAL A 808 -9.52 9.97 5.11
CA VAL A 808 -9.99 11.07 4.23
C VAL A 808 -11.51 11.09 4.11
N ASN A 809 -12.15 9.93 3.94
CA ASN A 809 -13.60 9.83 3.86
C ASN A 809 -14.26 10.05 5.23
N VAL A 810 -13.69 9.54 6.33
CA VAL A 810 -14.21 9.75 7.70
C VAL A 810 -14.17 11.23 8.06
N ASN A 811 -13.07 11.93 7.78
CA ASN A 811 -12.97 13.38 7.99
C ASN A 811 -14.11 14.14 7.28
N LYS A 812 -14.36 13.82 6.01
CA LYS A 812 -15.47 14.42 5.24
C LYS A 812 -16.84 14.12 5.86
N ALA A 813 -17.09 12.87 6.27
CA ALA A 813 -18.35 12.47 6.89
C ALA A 813 -18.56 13.14 8.26
N VAL A 814 -17.53 13.24 9.11
CA VAL A 814 -17.60 13.97 10.38
C VAL A 814 -17.88 15.46 10.14
N GLY A 815 -17.19 16.09 9.18
CA GLY A 815 -17.43 17.48 8.80
C GLY A 815 -18.85 17.72 8.27
N GLY A 816 -19.37 16.82 7.44
CA GLY A 816 -20.75 16.87 6.94
C GLY A 816 -21.80 16.72 8.06
N CYS A 817 -21.58 15.77 8.98
CA CYS A 817 -22.42 15.64 10.19
C CYS A 817 -22.38 16.90 11.06
N ALA A 818 -21.19 17.50 11.25
CA ALA A 818 -20.97 18.70 12.07
C ALA A 818 -21.62 19.98 11.51
N MET A 819 -22.19 19.96 10.31
CA MET A 819 -23.00 21.07 9.78
C MET A 819 -24.35 21.23 10.49
N GLU A 820 -24.80 20.23 11.25
CA GLU A 820 -26.02 20.30 12.08
C GLU A 820 -25.61 20.45 13.56
N PRO A 821 -26.03 21.52 14.28
CA PRO A 821 -25.59 21.78 15.66
C PRO A 821 -25.86 20.63 16.64
N GLU A 822 -26.97 19.91 16.49
CA GLU A 822 -27.34 18.75 17.30
C GLU A 822 -26.35 17.59 17.14
N ASN A 823 -25.80 17.39 15.94
CA ASN A 823 -24.75 16.40 15.71
C ASN A 823 -23.42 16.87 16.29
N MET A 824 -23.15 18.18 16.20
CA MET A 824 -21.90 18.74 16.70
C MET A 824 -21.76 18.51 18.22
N VAL A 825 -22.84 18.63 18.99
CA VAL A 825 -22.86 18.26 20.43
C VAL A 825 -22.48 16.79 20.65
N VAL A 826 -22.95 15.88 19.80
CA VAL A 826 -22.59 14.45 19.89
C VAL A 826 -21.13 14.23 19.50
N ILE A 827 -20.63 14.87 18.44
CA ILE A 827 -19.23 14.77 17.98
C ILE A 827 -18.27 15.29 19.06
N ASP A 828 -18.60 16.41 19.72
CA ASP A 828 -17.81 16.99 20.81
C ASP A 828 -17.74 16.05 22.02
N SER A 829 -18.89 15.53 22.48
CA SER A 829 -18.95 14.56 23.60
C SER A 829 -18.22 13.24 23.36
N LEU A 830 -17.84 12.95 22.11
CA LEU A 830 -17.07 11.78 21.69
C LEU A 830 -15.59 12.10 21.41
N ASP A 831 -15.10 13.26 21.85
CA ASP A 831 -13.74 13.78 21.58
C ASP A 831 -13.41 13.94 20.07
N GLY A 832 -14.42 13.99 19.20
CA GLY A 832 -14.23 13.96 17.75
C GLY A 832 -13.40 15.12 17.20
N VAL A 833 -13.55 16.32 17.77
CA VAL A 833 -12.73 17.50 17.40
C VAL A 833 -11.26 17.30 17.79
N ARG A 834 -11.00 16.72 18.97
CA ARG A 834 -9.64 16.40 19.44
C ARG A 834 -8.98 15.35 18.54
N LEU A 835 -9.75 14.37 18.08
CA LEU A 835 -9.29 13.36 17.12
C LEU A 835 -8.96 13.98 15.75
N LEU A 836 -9.82 14.84 15.20
CA LEU A 836 -9.53 15.61 13.98
C LEU A 836 -8.25 16.45 14.12
N TRP A 837 -8.05 17.10 15.28
CA TRP A 837 -6.83 17.86 15.55
C TRP A 837 -5.57 16.99 15.63
N SER A 838 -5.70 15.73 16.07
CA SER A 838 -4.58 14.78 16.06
C SER A 838 -4.20 14.36 14.63
N LEU A 839 -5.18 14.25 13.72
CA LEU A 839 -4.96 13.90 12.32
C LEU A 839 -4.25 14.99 11.51
N LEU A 840 -4.24 16.25 11.97
CA LEU A 840 -3.39 17.31 11.41
C LEU A 840 -1.88 16.99 11.49
N LYS A 841 -1.47 16.09 12.41
CA LYS A 841 -0.08 15.62 12.56
C LYS A 841 0.28 14.46 11.63
N ASN A 842 -0.68 13.92 10.87
CA ASN A 842 -0.46 12.81 9.95
C ASN A 842 0.45 13.25 8.77
N PRO A 843 1.42 12.43 8.32
CA PRO A 843 2.31 12.76 7.20
C PRO A 843 1.61 12.86 5.83
N ASN A 844 0.39 12.33 5.65
CA ASN A 844 -0.34 12.36 4.40
C ASN A 844 -1.07 13.71 4.19
N PRO A 845 -0.75 14.49 3.14
CA PRO A 845 -1.42 15.75 2.82
C PRO A 845 -2.94 15.64 2.67
N ASP A 846 -3.46 14.55 2.11
CA ASP A 846 -4.91 14.38 1.89
C ASP A 846 -5.65 14.25 3.24
N VAL A 847 -5.04 13.56 4.20
CA VAL A 847 -5.59 13.44 5.57
C VAL A 847 -5.49 14.77 6.30
N GLN A 848 -4.38 15.50 6.17
CA GLN A 848 -4.25 16.85 6.75
C GLN A 848 -5.28 17.84 6.17
N ALA A 849 -5.45 17.85 4.84
CA ALA A 849 -6.37 18.74 4.14
C ALA A 849 -7.83 18.42 4.47
N SER A 850 -8.20 17.14 4.53
CA SER A 850 -9.55 16.71 4.91
C SER A 850 -9.86 16.93 6.39
N ALA A 851 -8.89 16.71 7.30
CA ALA A 851 -9.06 17.00 8.72
C ALA A 851 -9.22 18.50 8.98
N ALA A 852 -8.36 19.34 8.38
CA ALA A 852 -8.49 20.80 8.47
C ALA A 852 -9.81 21.31 7.90
N TRP A 853 -10.30 20.72 6.80
CA TRP A 853 -11.61 21.06 6.24
C TRP A 853 -12.75 20.66 7.19
N ALA A 854 -12.68 19.47 7.79
CA ALA A 854 -13.68 18.98 8.75
C ALA A 854 -13.76 19.84 10.02
N LEU A 855 -12.66 20.46 10.44
CA LEU A 855 -12.65 21.40 11.57
C LEU A 855 -13.48 22.67 11.31
N CYS A 856 -13.71 23.07 10.06
CA CYS A 856 -14.47 24.29 9.74
C CYS A 856 -15.91 24.26 10.30
N PRO A 857 -16.79 23.31 9.93
CA PRO A 857 -18.13 23.19 10.51
C PRO A 857 -18.10 22.85 12.00
N CYS A 858 -17.09 22.12 12.48
CA CYS A 858 -16.95 21.83 13.91
C CYS A 858 -16.71 23.10 14.75
N VAL A 859 -15.88 24.02 14.29
CA VAL A 859 -15.62 25.31 14.97
C VAL A 859 -16.79 26.27 14.79
N GLU A 860 -17.47 26.25 13.64
CA GLU A 860 -18.61 27.14 13.36
C GLU A 860 -19.88 26.79 14.15
N ASN A 861 -20.16 25.50 14.38
CA ASN A 861 -21.39 25.05 15.06
C ASN A 861 -21.20 24.63 16.53
N ALA A 862 -19.98 24.65 17.07
CA ALA A 862 -19.73 24.35 18.49
C ALA A 862 -20.11 25.54 19.40
N LYS A 863 -20.86 25.28 20.48
CA LYS A 863 -21.39 26.32 21.38
C LYS A 863 -20.32 27.16 22.08
N ASN A 864 -19.20 26.52 22.46
CA ASN A 864 -18.07 27.17 23.13
C ASN A 864 -16.79 27.03 22.26
N SER A 865 -16.89 27.31 20.96
CA SER A 865 -15.81 27.00 20.00
C SER A 865 -14.46 27.65 20.33
N GLY A 866 -14.46 28.87 20.88
CA GLY A 866 -13.27 29.55 21.38
C GLY A 866 -12.51 28.76 22.45
N GLU A 867 -13.20 28.42 23.54
CA GLU A 867 -12.66 27.64 24.67
C GLU A 867 -12.25 26.22 24.22
N MET A 868 -13.09 25.57 23.41
CA MET A 868 -12.83 24.23 22.84
C MET A 868 -11.50 24.20 22.09
N VAL A 869 -11.25 25.16 21.18
CA VAL A 869 -9.99 25.23 20.42
C VAL A 869 -8.79 25.51 21.34
N ARG A 870 -8.94 26.37 22.35
CA ARG A 870 -7.87 26.68 23.32
C ARG A 870 -7.55 25.52 24.28
N SER A 871 -8.49 24.60 24.51
CA SER A 871 -8.25 23.39 25.30
C SER A 871 -7.19 22.47 24.68
N PHE A 872 -6.97 22.56 23.36
CA PHE A 872 -5.97 21.78 22.66
C PHE A 872 -4.57 22.44 22.76
N VAL A 873 -3.81 22.06 23.79
CA VAL A 873 -2.44 22.56 24.03
C VAL A 873 -1.55 22.37 22.78
N GLY A 874 -0.99 23.46 22.26
CA GLY A 874 -0.21 23.49 21.02
C GLY A 874 -1.03 23.34 19.73
N GLY A 875 -2.36 23.30 19.81
CA GLY A 875 -3.26 23.12 18.67
C GLY A 875 -3.25 24.30 17.71
N LEU A 876 -3.29 25.53 18.24
CA LEU A 876 -3.16 26.77 17.46
C LEU A 876 -1.76 26.93 16.84
N GLU A 877 -0.70 26.52 17.55
CA GLU A 877 0.65 26.48 16.98
C GLU A 877 0.73 25.50 15.79
N LEU A 878 0.15 24.30 15.94
CA LEU A 878 0.14 23.29 14.88
C LEU A 878 -0.53 23.78 13.61
N ILE A 879 -1.72 24.38 13.70
CA ILE A 879 -2.46 24.83 12.52
C ILE A 879 -1.76 26.02 11.83
N VAL A 880 -1.15 26.93 12.59
CA VAL A 880 -0.31 28.01 12.03
C VAL A 880 0.96 27.43 11.38
N ASN A 881 1.59 26.41 11.97
CA ASN A 881 2.74 25.73 11.39
C ASN A 881 2.42 25.02 10.05
N LEU A 882 1.20 24.52 9.84
CA LEU A 882 0.79 23.91 8.57
C LEU A 882 0.75 24.91 7.38
N LEU A 883 0.72 26.22 7.63
CA LEU A 883 0.92 27.25 6.58
C LEU A 883 2.31 27.19 5.91
N LYS A 884 3.24 26.39 6.46
CA LYS A 884 4.55 26.11 5.87
C LYS A 884 4.53 24.93 4.87
N SER A 885 3.38 24.26 4.69
CA SER A 885 3.23 23.15 3.75
C SER A 885 3.50 23.56 2.30
N LYS A 886 3.94 22.61 1.48
CA LYS A 886 4.09 22.76 0.02
C LYS A 886 2.81 22.39 -0.74
N ASP A 887 1.90 21.67 -0.09
CA ASP A 887 0.67 21.20 -0.72
C ASP A 887 -0.42 22.28 -0.75
N LYS A 888 -1.05 22.47 -1.90
CA LYS A 888 -2.01 23.56 -2.11
C LYS A 888 -3.38 23.26 -1.51
N GLU A 889 -3.77 22.00 -1.37
CA GLU A 889 -5.05 21.61 -0.76
C GLU A 889 -4.95 21.72 0.76
N VAL A 890 -3.85 21.25 1.36
CA VAL A 890 -3.54 21.48 2.79
C VAL A 890 -3.57 22.96 3.11
N LEU A 891 -2.84 23.80 2.35
CA LEU A 891 -2.86 25.25 2.56
C LEU A 891 -4.27 25.86 2.40
N THR A 892 -5.09 25.33 1.49
CA THR A 892 -6.46 25.83 1.27
C THR A 892 -7.36 25.53 2.47
N SER A 893 -7.37 24.27 2.93
CA SER A 893 -8.16 23.85 4.09
C SER A 893 -7.68 24.49 5.39
N VAL A 894 -6.36 24.64 5.58
CA VAL A 894 -5.78 25.32 6.74
C VAL A 894 -6.14 26.80 6.77
N CYS A 895 -6.15 27.49 5.62
CA CYS A 895 -6.65 28.86 5.56
C CYS A 895 -8.15 28.94 5.90
N ALA A 896 -8.97 28.01 5.41
CA ALA A 896 -10.41 27.96 5.73
C ALA A 896 -10.66 27.72 7.23
N ALA A 897 -9.89 26.83 7.85
CA ALA A 897 -9.96 26.56 9.28
C ALA A 897 -9.50 27.78 10.12
N ILE A 898 -8.36 28.40 9.76
CA ILE A 898 -7.89 29.63 10.41
C ILE A 898 -8.92 30.76 10.28
N ALA A 899 -9.57 30.91 9.13
CA ALA A 899 -10.62 31.91 8.95
C ALA A 899 -11.80 31.71 9.90
N ASN A 900 -12.17 30.46 10.23
CA ASN A 900 -13.22 30.18 11.21
C ASN A 900 -12.74 30.35 12.66
N ILE A 901 -11.52 29.89 12.97
CA ILE A 901 -10.93 29.99 14.32
C ILE A 901 -10.65 31.47 14.69
N ALA A 902 -10.26 32.30 13.72
CA ALA A 902 -9.99 33.73 13.90
C ALA A 902 -11.25 34.60 14.14
N LYS A 903 -12.45 34.02 14.16
CA LYS A 903 -13.69 34.69 14.60
C LYS A 903 -13.70 34.94 16.12
N ASP A 904 -12.91 34.19 16.90
CA ASP A 904 -12.72 34.35 18.34
C ASP A 904 -11.45 35.17 18.63
N GLU A 905 -11.57 36.23 19.43
CA GLU A 905 -10.46 37.18 19.67
C GLU A 905 -9.30 36.54 20.45
N GLU A 906 -9.58 35.67 21.42
CA GLU A 906 -8.55 35.00 22.22
C GLU A 906 -7.74 34.00 21.39
N ASN A 907 -8.42 33.23 20.52
CA ASN A 907 -7.78 32.38 19.51
C ASN A 907 -6.89 33.20 18.56
N LEU A 908 -7.39 34.34 18.08
CA LEU A 908 -6.66 35.19 17.15
C LEU A 908 -5.43 35.85 17.81
N ALA A 909 -5.50 36.19 19.10
CA ALA A 909 -4.34 36.63 19.86
C ALA A 909 -3.22 35.57 19.85
N VAL A 910 -3.54 34.33 20.24
CA VAL A 910 -2.56 33.24 20.30
C VAL A 910 -2.01 32.87 18.91
N MET A 911 -2.84 32.88 17.86
CA MET A 911 -2.35 32.68 16.48
C MET A 911 -1.44 33.82 16.01
N THR A 912 -1.67 35.05 16.48
CA THR A 912 -0.82 36.21 16.19
C THR A 912 0.57 36.02 16.81
N ASP A 913 0.65 35.60 18.07
CA ASP A 913 1.91 35.31 18.76
C ASP A 913 2.70 34.17 18.10
N HIS A 914 2.02 33.17 17.54
CA HIS A 914 2.63 32.10 16.73
C HIS A 914 3.01 32.53 15.29
N GLY A 915 2.79 33.79 14.91
CA GLY A 915 3.25 34.34 13.64
C GLY A 915 2.36 34.03 12.43
N VAL A 916 1.03 33.95 12.61
CA VAL A 916 0.07 33.73 11.51
C VAL A 916 0.18 34.80 10.41
N VAL A 917 0.39 36.07 10.78
CA VAL A 917 0.47 37.22 9.86
C VAL A 917 1.56 37.07 8.78
N PRO A 918 2.87 36.91 9.12
CA PRO A 918 3.92 36.74 8.11
C PRO A 918 3.76 35.45 7.28
N LEU A 919 3.18 34.38 7.85
CA LEU A 919 2.94 33.13 7.12
C LEU A 919 1.83 33.29 6.06
N LEU A 920 0.67 33.84 6.42
CA LEU A 920 -0.39 34.15 5.45
C LEU A 920 0.09 35.15 4.38
N SER A 921 0.86 36.17 4.79
CA SER A 921 1.44 37.16 3.88
C SER A 921 2.34 36.54 2.81
N LYS A 922 3.16 35.55 3.20
CA LYS A 922 4.05 34.81 2.28
C LYS A 922 3.27 34.02 1.22
N LEU A 923 2.07 33.54 1.56
CA LEU A 923 1.19 32.79 0.66
C LEU A 923 0.41 33.68 -0.33
N ALA A 924 0.36 35.00 -0.10
CA ALA A 924 -0.47 35.93 -0.88
C ALA A 924 -0.09 36.05 -2.38
N ASN A 925 1.08 35.53 -2.79
CA ASN A 925 1.50 35.45 -4.19
C ASN A 925 1.09 34.12 -4.86
N THR A 926 -0.13 33.62 -4.60
CA THR A 926 -0.64 32.38 -5.22
C THR A 926 -1.50 32.63 -6.47
N ASN A 927 -1.59 31.58 -7.31
CA ASN A 927 -2.41 31.53 -8.53
C ASN A 927 -3.61 30.57 -8.45
N ASN A 928 -3.76 29.81 -7.35
CA ASN A 928 -4.91 28.91 -7.18
C ASN A 928 -6.11 29.66 -6.58
N ASN A 929 -7.20 29.82 -7.34
CA ASN A 929 -8.39 30.55 -6.88
C ASN A 929 -9.03 29.98 -5.60
N LYS A 930 -9.04 28.65 -5.39
CA LYS A 930 -9.54 28.05 -4.14
C LYS A 930 -8.75 28.57 -2.94
N LEU A 931 -7.42 28.54 -3.04
CA LEU A 931 -6.52 29.08 -2.01
C LEU A 931 -6.69 30.60 -1.88
N ARG A 932 -6.82 31.35 -2.98
CA ARG A 932 -7.03 32.81 -2.94
C ARG A 932 -8.25 33.21 -2.12
N ARG A 933 -9.38 32.51 -2.30
CA ARG A 933 -10.61 32.73 -1.53
C ARG A 933 -10.34 32.62 -0.03
N HIS A 934 -9.95 31.42 0.42
CA HIS A 934 -9.81 31.15 1.86
C HIS A 934 -8.62 31.88 2.50
N LEU A 935 -7.56 32.17 1.74
CA LEU A 935 -6.45 33.00 2.21
C LEU A 935 -6.87 34.45 2.42
N ALA A 936 -7.67 35.03 1.50
CA ALA A 936 -8.21 36.38 1.68
C ALA A 936 -9.19 36.42 2.87
N GLU A 937 -10.05 35.42 3.01
CA GLU A 937 -10.98 35.26 4.14
C GLU A 937 -10.25 35.15 5.49
N ALA A 938 -9.17 34.36 5.56
CA ALA A 938 -8.31 34.27 6.74
C ALA A 938 -7.62 35.59 7.07
N ILE A 939 -7.08 36.31 6.07
CA ILE A 939 -6.46 37.62 6.27
C ILE A 939 -7.50 38.64 6.76
N ALA A 940 -8.72 38.62 6.22
CA ALA A 940 -9.80 39.52 6.62
C ALA A 940 -10.11 39.42 8.12
N HIS A 941 -10.36 38.22 8.64
CA HIS A 941 -10.62 38.03 10.07
C HIS A 941 -9.37 38.29 10.91
N CYS A 942 -8.17 37.89 10.45
CA CYS A 942 -6.94 38.18 11.18
C CYS A 942 -6.62 39.68 11.33
N CYS A 943 -7.14 40.55 10.46
CA CYS A 943 -6.96 42.01 10.55
C CYS A 943 -7.76 42.69 11.68
N MET A 944 -8.73 41.98 12.27
CA MET A 944 -9.59 42.52 13.33
C MET A 944 -8.85 42.66 14.67
N TRP A 945 -7.73 41.94 14.87
CA TRP A 945 -6.94 41.97 16.10
C TRP A 945 -5.75 42.94 16.08
N GLY A 946 -5.63 43.73 17.15
CA GLY A 946 -4.42 44.48 17.51
C GLY A 946 -3.80 45.29 16.36
N THR A 947 -2.51 45.06 16.12
CA THR A 947 -1.74 45.72 15.05
C THR A 947 -1.65 44.88 13.77
N ASN A 948 -2.40 43.76 13.65
CA ASN A 948 -2.26 42.83 12.52
C ASN A 948 -2.48 43.50 11.16
N ARG A 949 -3.45 44.42 11.05
CA ARG A 949 -3.68 45.20 9.81
C ARG A 949 -2.45 45.99 9.35
N VAL A 950 -1.69 46.55 10.29
CA VAL A 950 -0.43 47.27 10.01
C VAL A 950 0.66 46.27 9.59
N ALA A 951 0.79 45.17 10.33
CA ALA A 951 1.76 44.13 10.06
C ALA A 951 1.55 43.46 8.68
N PHE A 952 0.31 43.22 8.24
CA PHE A 952 -0.02 42.77 6.87
C PHE A 952 0.37 43.77 5.78
N GLY A 953 0.37 45.06 6.10
CA GLY A 953 0.92 46.12 5.24
C GLY A 953 2.44 46.01 5.11
N GLU A 954 3.12 45.91 6.24
CA GLU A 954 4.58 45.86 6.34
C GLU A 954 5.18 44.57 5.73
N THR A 955 4.47 43.44 5.84
CA THR A 955 4.79 42.18 5.15
C THR A 955 4.42 42.16 3.66
N LYS A 956 3.87 43.26 3.12
CA LYS A 956 3.53 43.47 1.70
C LYS A 956 2.43 42.55 1.16
N ALA A 957 1.46 42.15 2.00
CA ALA A 957 0.33 41.31 1.58
C ALA A 957 -0.71 42.05 0.71
N VAL A 958 -0.82 43.38 0.87
CA VAL A 958 -1.85 44.23 0.24
C VAL A 958 -1.79 44.22 -1.30
N ALA A 959 -0.62 44.42 -1.90
CA ALA A 959 -0.49 44.50 -3.36
C ALA A 959 -0.74 43.16 -4.09
N PRO A 960 -0.32 41.98 -3.56
CA PRO A 960 -0.79 40.69 -4.05
C PRO A 960 -2.32 40.50 -3.96
N LEU A 961 -2.96 40.88 -2.85
CA LEU A 961 -4.42 40.83 -2.70
C LEU A 961 -5.14 41.72 -3.73
N ALA A 962 -4.63 42.92 -4.00
CA ALA A 962 -5.15 43.79 -5.06
C ALA A 962 -5.19 43.12 -6.45
N ARG A 963 -4.30 42.14 -6.71
CA ARG A 963 -4.30 41.35 -7.96
C ARG A 963 -5.38 40.27 -7.99
N TYR A 964 -5.90 39.82 -6.85
CA TYR A 964 -6.97 38.81 -6.80
C TYR A 964 -8.29 39.37 -7.34
N LEU A 965 -8.53 40.69 -7.24
CA LEU A 965 -9.66 41.39 -7.87
C LEU A 965 -9.65 41.34 -9.42
N LYS A 966 -8.60 40.77 -10.04
CA LYS A 966 -8.51 40.51 -11.49
C LYS A 966 -8.84 39.06 -11.85
N ALA A 967 -9.32 38.26 -10.89
CA ALA A 967 -9.80 36.91 -11.14
C ALA A 967 -11.11 36.93 -11.96
N LYS A 968 -11.60 35.74 -12.29
CA LYS A 968 -12.94 35.55 -12.89
C LYS A 968 -13.96 34.99 -11.89
N ASP A 969 -13.54 34.78 -10.64
CA ASP A 969 -14.27 34.02 -9.63
C ASP A 969 -14.93 34.99 -8.64
N PRO A 970 -16.28 35.07 -8.59
CA PRO A 970 -17.00 35.96 -7.68
C PRO A 970 -16.69 35.71 -6.20
N LEU A 971 -16.42 34.46 -5.81
CA LEU A 971 -16.14 34.09 -4.42
C LEU A 971 -14.76 34.59 -4.00
N VAL A 972 -13.79 34.61 -4.93
CA VAL A 972 -12.50 35.28 -4.73
C VAL A 972 -12.69 36.78 -4.64
N HIS A 973 -13.56 37.39 -5.44
CA HIS A 973 -13.84 38.83 -5.35
C HIS A 973 -14.43 39.22 -4.00
N ARG A 974 -15.47 38.52 -3.52
CA ARG A 974 -16.08 38.72 -2.19
C ARG A 974 -15.04 38.65 -1.08
N ALA A 975 -14.29 37.55 -0.99
CA ALA A 975 -13.28 37.36 0.06
C ALA A 975 -12.14 38.40 -0.03
N THR A 976 -11.70 38.76 -1.24
CA THR A 976 -10.66 39.78 -1.45
C THR A 976 -11.15 41.18 -1.09
N ALA A 977 -12.37 41.55 -1.47
CA ALA A 977 -12.96 42.84 -1.13
C ALA A 977 -13.11 42.99 0.39
N LEU A 978 -13.56 41.92 1.08
CA LEU A 978 -13.62 41.89 2.54
C LEU A 978 -12.24 42.06 3.19
N ALA A 979 -11.22 41.36 2.69
CA ALA A 979 -9.85 41.51 3.18
C ALA A 979 -9.29 42.93 2.97
N LEU A 980 -9.50 43.51 1.78
CA LEU A 980 -9.08 44.87 1.46
C LEU A 980 -9.87 45.91 2.28
N TYR A 981 -11.15 45.68 2.57
CA TYR A 981 -11.92 46.54 3.47
C TYR A 981 -11.31 46.57 4.87
N GLN A 982 -11.08 45.41 5.49
CA GLN A 982 -10.46 45.32 6.82
C GLN A 982 -9.04 45.90 6.85
N LEU A 983 -8.25 45.70 5.79
CA LEU A 983 -6.92 46.30 5.66
C LEU A 983 -6.96 47.82 5.46
N SER A 984 -8.03 48.36 4.85
CA SER A 984 -8.17 49.79 4.51
C SER A 984 -8.42 50.70 5.71
N GLU A 985 -8.72 50.15 6.89
CA GLU A 985 -8.77 50.94 8.13
C GLU A 985 -7.41 51.54 8.51
N ASP A 986 -6.30 50.94 8.06
CA ASP A 986 -4.98 51.53 8.20
C ASP A 986 -4.67 52.54 7.06
N PRO A 987 -4.21 53.76 7.39
CA PRO A 987 -3.85 54.77 6.39
C PRO A 987 -2.72 54.37 5.43
N LYS A 988 -1.68 53.64 5.88
CA LYS A 988 -0.57 53.24 5.01
C LYS A 988 -1.05 52.22 3.98
N ASN A 989 -1.88 51.27 4.41
CA ASN A 989 -2.52 50.29 3.53
C ASN A 989 -3.38 50.94 2.45
N CYS A 990 -4.17 51.96 2.79
CA CYS A 990 -4.94 52.74 1.81
C CYS A 990 -4.08 53.33 0.68
N VAL A 991 -2.87 53.85 1.00
CA VAL A 991 -1.93 54.37 -0.01
C VAL A 991 -1.48 53.25 -0.94
N ILE A 992 -1.07 52.10 -0.39
CA ILE A 992 -0.63 50.92 -1.17
C ILE A 992 -1.76 50.39 -2.07
N MET A 993 -3.01 50.39 -1.60
CA MET A 993 -4.18 49.99 -2.39
C MET A 993 -4.45 50.97 -3.55
N HIS A 994 -4.32 52.27 -3.30
CA HIS A 994 -4.48 53.30 -4.33
C HIS A 994 -3.41 53.16 -5.42
N GLU A 995 -2.13 53.03 -5.04
CA GLU A 995 -1.01 52.77 -5.95
C GLU A 995 -1.18 51.47 -6.75
N SER A 996 -1.75 50.43 -6.13
CA SER A 996 -2.06 49.15 -6.77
C SER A 996 -3.28 49.20 -7.73
N GLY A 997 -3.95 50.35 -7.84
CA GLY A 997 -5.09 50.56 -8.73
C GLY A 997 -6.40 49.91 -8.27
N VAL A 998 -6.52 49.57 -6.98
CA VAL A 998 -7.67 48.87 -6.38
C VAL A 998 -8.99 49.60 -6.64
N VAL A 999 -8.99 50.93 -6.52
CA VAL A 999 -10.21 51.77 -6.61
C VAL A 999 -10.98 51.53 -7.92
N LYS A 1000 -10.28 51.43 -9.07
CA LYS A 1000 -10.93 51.20 -10.37
C LYS A 1000 -11.59 49.82 -10.46
N LEU A 1001 -11.02 48.81 -9.79
CA LEU A 1001 -11.57 47.45 -9.76
C LEU A 1001 -12.77 47.38 -8.83
N LEU A 1002 -12.67 47.95 -7.62
CA LEU A 1002 -13.77 47.98 -6.65
C LEU A 1002 -14.96 48.82 -7.15
N LEU A 1003 -14.74 49.92 -7.88
CA LEU A 1003 -15.84 50.71 -8.45
C LEU A 1003 -16.74 49.90 -9.38
N ALA A 1004 -16.19 48.94 -10.13
CA ALA A 1004 -16.99 48.01 -10.92
C ALA A 1004 -17.74 46.99 -10.05
N MET A 1005 -17.18 46.63 -8.89
CA MET A 1005 -17.77 45.66 -7.94
C MET A 1005 -18.87 46.28 -7.05
N VAL A 1006 -18.91 47.60 -6.87
CA VAL A 1006 -20.06 48.29 -6.22
C VAL A 1006 -21.35 48.09 -7.04
N GLY A 1007 -21.25 47.86 -8.35
CA GLY A 1007 -22.39 47.47 -9.20
C GLY A 1007 -22.72 45.97 -9.20
N SER A 1008 -22.15 45.18 -8.28
CA SER A 1008 -22.43 43.74 -8.18
C SER A 1008 -23.80 43.45 -7.57
N THR A 1009 -24.33 42.25 -7.83
CA THR A 1009 -25.55 41.71 -7.23
C THR A 1009 -25.28 40.86 -5.97
N ASP A 1010 -24.02 40.76 -5.53
CA ASP A 1010 -23.67 40.17 -4.23
C ASP A 1010 -23.53 41.31 -3.21
N ASP A 1011 -24.52 41.43 -2.32
CA ASP A 1011 -24.60 42.48 -1.30
C ASP A 1011 -23.33 42.57 -0.45
N THR A 1012 -22.71 41.43 -0.12
CA THR A 1012 -21.50 41.40 0.73
C THR A 1012 -20.26 41.87 -0.01
N LEU A 1013 -20.18 41.60 -1.31
CA LEU A 1013 -19.14 42.17 -2.18
C LEU A 1013 -19.37 43.67 -2.40
N GLN A 1014 -20.62 44.10 -2.59
CA GLN A 1014 -20.99 45.50 -2.74
C GLN A 1014 -20.64 46.31 -1.48
N GLU A 1015 -21.03 45.83 -0.30
CA GLU A 1015 -20.75 46.48 0.99
C GLU A 1015 -19.24 46.59 1.23
N ALA A 1016 -18.48 45.48 1.09
CA ALA A 1016 -17.04 45.50 1.29
C ALA A 1016 -16.31 46.40 0.28
N ALA A 1017 -16.73 46.40 -0.99
CA ALA A 1017 -16.17 47.28 -2.01
C ALA A 1017 -16.46 48.76 -1.72
N ALA A 1018 -17.70 49.09 -1.33
CA ALA A 1018 -18.10 50.45 -0.97
C ALA A 1018 -17.39 50.94 0.30
N GLY A 1019 -17.29 50.10 1.34
CA GLY A 1019 -16.58 50.39 2.59
C GLY A 1019 -15.09 50.67 2.36
N CYS A 1020 -14.42 49.83 1.57
CA CYS A 1020 -13.01 50.02 1.21
C CYS A 1020 -12.78 51.32 0.43
N ILE A 1021 -13.64 51.63 -0.56
CA ILE A 1021 -13.58 52.91 -1.29
C ILE A 1021 -13.83 54.10 -0.35
N ALA A 1022 -14.78 53.98 0.58
CA ALA A 1022 -15.08 55.04 1.55
C ALA A 1022 -13.89 55.33 2.46
N ASN A 1023 -13.16 54.32 2.93
CA ASN A 1023 -11.94 54.48 3.74
C ASN A 1023 -10.83 55.18 2.95
N ILE A 1024 -10.53 54.73 1.73
CA ILE A 1024 -9.55 55.37 0.84
C ILE A 1024 -9.93 56.84 0.58
N ARG A 1025 -11.21 57.13 0.35
CA ARG A 1025 -11.70 58.50 0.11
C ARG A 1025 -11.62 59.39 1.37
N ARG A 1026 -11.90 58.84 2.56
CA ARG A 1026 -11.74 59.56 3.84
C ARG A 1026 -10.30 59.98 4.05
N LEU A 1027 -9.34 59.09 3.77
CA LEU A 1027 -7.91 59.41 3.86
C LEU A 1027 -7.49 60.51 2.86
N ALA A 1028 -7.94 60.43 1.61
CA ALA A 1028 -7.67 61.47 0.62
C ALA A 1028 -8.21 62.84 1.07
N LEU A 1029 -9.46 62.90 1.53
CA LEU A 1029 -10.08 64.12 2.06
C LEU A 1029 -9.36 64.67 3.31
N ALA A 1030 -8.88 63.81 4.21
CA ALA A 1030 -8.09 64.22 5.36
C ALA A 1030 -6.72 64.80 4.93
N THR A 1031 -6.10 64.20 3.91
CA THR A 1031 -4.82 64.66 3.35
C THR A 1031 -4.96 66.00 2.65
N ASP A 1032 -6.03 66.22 1.88
CA ASP A 1032 -6.29 67.51 1.22
C ASP A 1032 -6.60 68.60 2.24
N LYS A 1033 -7.40 68.29 3.28
CA LYS A 1033 -7.63 69.22 4.40
C LYS A 1033 -6.34 69.61 5.12
N ALA A 1034 -5.40 68.68 5.31
CA ALA A 1034 -4.11 68.95 5.94
C ALA A 1034 -3.09 69.67 5.03
N LYS A 1035 -3.39 69.83 3.73
CA LYS A 1035 -2.54 70.54 2.76
C LYS A 1035 -3.03 71.95 2.44
N TYR A 1036 -4.32 72.21 2.59
CA TYR A 1036 -4.97 73.46 2.15
C TYR A 1036 -5.84 74.14 3.23
N GLY A 1037 -5.93 73.56 4.43
CA GLY A 1037 -6.51 74.15 5.63
C GLY A 1037 -5.48 74.35 6.72
#